data_AF-A0A8T2JNN7-F1
#
_entry.id   AF-A0A8T2JNN7-F1
#
_cell.length_a   1.000
_cell.length_b   1.000
_cell.length_c   1.000
_cell.angle_alpha   90.00
_cell.angle_beta   90.00
_cell.angle_gamma   90.00
#
_symmetry.space_group_name_H-M   'P 1'
#
loop_
_entity.id
_entity.type
_entity.pdbx_description
1 polymer ?
#
loop_
_entity_poly.entity_id
_entity_poly.type
_entity_poly.pdbx_seq_one_letter_code
_entity_poly.pdbx_strand_id
1 'polypeptide(L)'
;MDLVFIIDSSRSVRPFEFETMRKFMIDIIKSLEVSLTTTRIGVVQYSSQVQNVFSLKTFSNKADMEKAINDIIPLAQGTMTGLAIQYAMNVAFTEEEGARPLSKNIPRVAIIVTDGRPQDRVTEVAVQAREAGIEIYAVGVQRADVSSLKAMASHPLDDHVFHVESFDLIHQLSLQFQDKLSCIDMCTEMDHGCQHKCVNVPSSYYCECNQGYKLNADKKTCSPIDLCAQGNHGCQHICVSSPGSYSCACRAGYKLNEDKKTCSAIDLCAQGNHGCEQICVSSPGSYTCACRAGYKLNEDKKTCSAIDHCAQGNHGCEHLCISSIGSYSCACRSGYQLNHDKKTCTMIDYCSYGNHSCQHDCVSILNGYYCRCNEGYTLQADGKTCIANDMCNIVDHGCEFKCVSTPGSYHCICPEGQELQADGKTCNKCSTGYIDLVFVIDGSKSVRPQNFELVKEFVMNIVDSLDVSAHGTHVGLVQYSSRVRTEFPLSQFKNSKDIKTAVKNIQYMEKGTMTGLALKHMVEQSFSEEEGARKNVPKIGLVFTDGRSQDDISEWAKRSKEAGITMYAVGVGKAVEDELNEIASEPVNKHSFYTADFSTMNLIAEDFKLNICPEETKGTTETKNPCDCEHLVSFQSNALAALGNLSEKLAQLTARLEDLEKLVVN
;
A
#
# COMPACT_ATOMS: atom_id res chain seq x y z
N MET A 1 -20.60 46.87 -51.82
CA MET A 1 -22.03 47.17 -52.00
C MET A 1 -22.80 45.89 -52.27
N ASP A 2 -24.12 45.87 -52.10
CA ASP A 2 -24.97 44.80 -52.65
C ASP A 2 -25.60 45.32 -53.93
N LEU A 3 -25.33 44.67 -55.06
CA LEU A 3 -25.69 45.14 -56.40
C LEU A 3 -26.66 44.14 -57.05
N VAL A 4 -27.80 44.62 -57.56
CA VAL A 4 -28.73 43.79 -58.33
C VAL A 4 -28.94 44.39 -59.71
N PHE A 5 -28.68 43.60 -60.74
CA PHE A 5 -29.07 43.92 -62.11
C PHE A 5 -30.53 43.48 -62.34
N ILE A 6 -31.33 44.40 -62.86
CA ILE A 6 -32.74 44.21 -63.18
C ILE A 6 -32.90 44.40 -64.68
N ILE A 7 -32.89 43.30 -65.43
CA ILE A 7 -32.80 43.33 -66.90
C ILE A 7 -34.15 43.06 -67.56
N ASP A 8 -34.46 43.87 -68.57
CA ASP A 8 -35.61 43.68 -69.43
C ASP A 8 -35.38 42.50 -70.39
N SER A 9 -36.31 41.56 -70.39
CA SER A 9 -36.37 40.39 -71.28
C SER A 9 -37.69 40.32 -72.04
N SER A 10 -38.36 41.46 -72.18
CA SER A 10 -39.63 41.61 -72.92
C SER A 10 -39.44 41.44 -74.44
N ARG A 11 -40.56 41.43 -75.18
CA ARG A 11 -40.59 41.13 -76.61
C ARG A 11 -40.00 42.25 -77.51
N SER A 12 -39.84 43.46 -76.99
CA SER A 12 -39.25 44.56 -77.74
C SER A 12 -37.75 44.33 -77.96
N VAL A 13 -37.06 43.82 -76.94
CA VAL A 13 -35.66 43.39 -76.99
C VAL A 13 -35.47 42.22 -77.97
N ARG A 14 -34.64 42.41 -79.00
CA ARG A 14 -34.28 41.33 -79.94
C ARG A 14 -33.16 40.46 -79.37
N PRO A 15 -33.01 39.19 -79.81
CA PRO A 15 -31.98 38.30 -79.27
C PRO A 15 -30.56 38.89 -79.26
N PHE A 16 -30.12 39.57 -80.32
CA PHE A 16 -28.80 40.22 -80.38
C PHE A 16 -28.64 41.41 -79.42
N GLU A 17 -29.73 42.14 -79.17
CA GLU A 17 -29.76 43.26 -78.21
C GLU A 17 -29.67 42.72 -76.77
N PHE A 18 -30.32 41.58 -76.49
CA PHE A 18 -30.18 40.86 -75.22
C PHE A 18 -28.75 40.33 -75.02
N GLU A 19 -28.12 39.74 -76.05
CA GLU A 19 -26.69 39.34 -75.99
C GLU A 19 -25.75 40.52 -75.70
N THR A 20 -26.12 41.73 -76.11
CA THR A 20 -25.36 42.95 -75.79
C THR A 20 -25.56 43.37 -74.33
N MET A 21 -26.78 43.25 -73.78
CA MET A 21 -27.03 43.43 -72.34
C MET A 21 -26.33 42.39 -71.46
N ARG A 22 -26.19 41.12 -71.91
CA ARG A 22 -25.37 40.12 -71.19
C ARG A 22 -23.94 40.61 -71.02
N LYS A 23 -23.31 41.02 -72.11
CA LYS A 23 -21.91 41.48 -72.11
C LYS A 23 -21.75 42.73 -71.26
N PHE A 24 -22.68 43.68 -71.33
CA PHE A 24 -22.70 44.86 -70.45
C PHE A 24 -22.65 44.51 -68.95
N MET A 25 -23.51 43.57 -68.50
CA MET A 25 -23.45 43.08 -67.11
C MET A 25 -22.11 42.40 -66.81
N ILE A 26 -21.64 41.53 -67.71
CA ILE A 26 -20.38 40.77 -67.56
C ILE A 26 -19.17 41.72 -67.48
N ASP A 27 -19.13 42.79 -68.27
CA ASP A 27 -18.07 43.80 -68.28
C ASP A 27 -18.03 44.57 -66.94
N ILE A 28 -19.20 44.97 -66.41
CA ILE A 28 -19.29 45.59 -65.09
C ILE A 28 -18.87 44.60 -63.99
N ILE A 29 -19.37 43.36 -64.01
CA ILE A 29 -18.99 42.28 -63.08
C ILE A 29 -17.48 41.99 -63.13
N LYS A 30 -16.86 42.07 -64.31
CA LYS A 30 -15.40 41.95 -64.48
C LYS A 30 -14.65 43.11 -63.84
N SER A 31 -15.15 44.35 -63.96
CA SER A 31 -14.53 45.52 -63.33
C SER A 31 -14.65 45.57 -61.80
N LEU A 32 -15.74 45.08 -61.22
CA LEU A 32 -16.00 45.15 -59.77
C LEU A 32 -15.28 44.06 -58.97
N GLU A 33 -14.85 44.35 -57.74
CA GLU A 33 -14.29 43.33 -56.83
C GLU A 33 -15.41 42.50 -56.18
N VAL A 34 -15.83 41.43 -56.86
CA VAL A 34 -16.89 40.50 -56.42
C VAL A 34 -16.40 39.55 -55.34
N SER A 35 -17.08 39.53 -54.19
CA SER A 35 -16.95 38.49 -53.16
C SER A 35 -18.12 38.54 -52.17
N LEU A 36 -18.25 37.52 -51.32
CA LEU A 36 -19.27 37.49 -50.27
C LEU A 36 -19.04 38.53 -49.15
N THR A 37 -17.90 39.25 -49.11
CA THR A 37 -17.58 40.28 -48.11
C THR A 37 -17.50 41.69 -48.68
N THR A 38 -17.02 41.86 -49.92
CA THR A 38 -16.90 43.18 -50.61
C THR A 38 -18.18 43.54 -51.36
N THR A 39 -18.39 42.96 -52.54
CA THR A 39 -19.52 43.21 -53.42
C THR A 39 -20.21 41.92 -53.84
N ARG A 40 -21.47 41.79 -53.43
CA ARG A 40 -22.38 40.69 -53.81
C ARG A 40 -23.18 41.14 -55.02
N ILE A 41 -23.42 40.22 -55.96
CA ILE A 41 -24.15 40.52 -57.19
C ILE A 41 -25.28 39.51 -57.38
N GLY A 42 -26.49 40.02 -57.64
CA GLY A 42 -27.66 39.25 -58.07
C GLY A 42 -28.14 39.72 -59.44
N VAL A 43 -28.83 38.84 -60.16
CA VAL A 43 -29.42 39.13 -61.47
C VAL A 43 -30.88 38.68 -61.48
N VAL A 44 -31.76 39.60 -61.86
CA VAL A 44 -33.20 39.39 -61.98
C VAL A 44 -33.61 39.81 -63.39
N GLN A 45 -34.20 38.90 -64.17
CA GLN A 45 -34.83 39.26 -65.45
C GLN A 45 -36.33 39.50 -65.26
N TYR A 46 -36.91 40.41 -66.02
CA TYR A 46 -38.35 40.63 -66.01
C TYR A 46 -38.95 40.76 -67.41
N SER A 47 -40.25 40.51 -67.50
CA SER A 47 -41.09 40.84 -68.66
C SER A 47 -42.52 41.11 -68.16
N SER A 48 -43.51 40.27 -68.50
CA SER A 48 -44.82 40.24 -67.83
C SER A 48 -44.76 39.57 -66.44
N GLN A 49 -43.66 38.88 -66.13
CA GLN A 49 -43.37 38.28 -64.82
C GLN A 49 -41.91 38.54 -64.47
N VAL A 50 -41.55 38.45 -63.19
CA VAL A 50 -40.19 38.66 -62.67
C VAL A 50 -39.59 37.32 -62.30
N GLN A 51 -38.38 37.04 -62.80
CA GLN A 51 -37.63 35.82 -62.51
C GLN A 51 -36.25 36.18 -61.94
N ASN A 52 -36.01 35.77 -60.69
CA ASN A 52 -34.69 35.73 -60.10
C ASN A 52 -33.83 34.68 -60.85
N VAL A 53 -32.73 35.11 -61.45
CA VAL A 53 -31.77 34.22 -62.14
C VAL A 53 -30.78 33.67 -61.12
N PHE A 54 -30.23 34.55 -60.29
CA PHE A 54 -29.49 34.21 -59.07
C PHE A 54 -29.46 35.39 -58.11
N SER A 55 -29.42 35.11 -56.81
CA SER A 55 -29.42 36.12 -55.75
C SER A 55 -28.04 36.38 -55.16
N LEU A 56 -27.95 37.38 -54.28
CA LEU A 56 -26.73 37.93 -53.68
C LEU A 56 -25.91 36.89 -52.87
N LYS A 57 -26.53 35.75 -52.51
CA LYS A 57 -25.89 34.59 -51.85
C LYS A 57 -25.43 33.48 -52.81
N THR A 58 -25.96 33.41 -54.04
CA THR A 58 -25.85 32.20 -54.88
C THR A 58 -24.45 31.95 -55.39
N PHE A 59 -23.75 32.99 -55.85
CA PHE A 59 -22.41 32.90 -56.42
C PHE A 59 -21.43 33.82 -55.71
N SER A 60 -20.18 33.37 -55.61
CA SER A 60 -19.08 34.09 -54.95
C SER A 60 -17.88 34.38 -55.87
N ASN A 61 -17.90 33.84 -57.10
CA ASN A 61 -16.85 34.02 -58.10
C ASN A 61 -17.43 34.50 -59.44
N LYS A 62 -16.60 35.18 -60.25
CA LYS A 62 -17.03 35.81 -61.50
C LYS A 62 -17.29 34.83 -62.64
N ALA A 63 -16.60 33.69 -62.68
CA ALA A 63 -16.68 32.74 -63.80
C ALA A 63 -18.04 32.02 -63.83
N ASP A 64 -18.53 31.59 -62.68
CA ASP A 64 -19.87 30.97 -62.56
C ASP A 64 -20.98 32.01 -62.78
N MET A 65 -20.80 33.27 -62.34
CA MET A 65 -21.72 34.37 -62.67
C MET A 65 -21.76 34.67 -64.17
N GLU A 66 -20.61 34.77 -64.83
CA GLU A 66 -20.52 35.00 -66.28
C GLU A 66 -21.19 33.85 -67.06
N LYS A 67 -20.96 32.61 -66.65
CA LYS A 67 -21.65 31.46 -67.23
C LYS A 67 -23.17 31.53 -66.99
N ALA A 68 -23.62 31.76 -65.76
CA ALA A 68 -25.03 31.86 -65.43
C ALA A 68 -25.75 33.00 -66.19
N ILE A 69 -25.05 34.11 -66.48
CA ILE A 69 -25.58 35.20 -67.32
C ILE A 69 -25.66 34.78 -68.79
N ASN A 70 -24.66 34.08 -69.32
CA ASN A 70 -24.67 33.55 -70.69
C ASN A 70 -25.74 32.45 -70.90
N ASP A 71 -26.09 31.70 -69.85
CA ASP A 71 -27.10 30.64 -69.89
C ASP A 71 -28.57 31.16 -69.71
N ILE A 72 -28.81 32.46 -69.47
CA ILE A 72 -30.18 33.03 -69.35
C ILE A 72 -31.00 32.83 -70.64
N ILE A 73 -32.28 32.48 -70.50
CA ILE A 73 -33.24 32.40 -71.60
C ILE A 73 -34.24 33.57 -71.48
N PRO A 74 -34.32 34.49 -72.46
CA PRO A 74 -35.27 35.61 -72.44
C PRO A 74 -36.74 35.19 -72.47
N LEU A 75 -37.60 35.95 -71.82
CA LEU A 75 -39.01 35.61 -71.62
C LEU A 75 -39.95 36.05 -72.78
N ALA A 76 -39.59 37.11 -73.51
CA ALA A 76 -40.26 37.63 -74.71
C ALA A 76 -41.78 37.97 -74.56
N GLN A 77 -42.17 38.50 -73.39
CA GLN A 77 -43.54 38.95 -73.09
C GLN A 77 -43.65 40.48 -72.96
N GLY A 78 -44.53 41.01 -72.10
CA GLY A 78 -44.69 42.45 -71.83
C GLY A 78 -43.60 43.04 -70.93
N THR A 79 -43.82 44.23 -70.38
CA THR A 79 -42.76 45.07 -69.75
C THR A 79 -43.24 45.68 -68.42
N MET A 80 -43.13 44.91 -67.33
CA MET A 80 -43.62 45.27 -65.99
C MET A 80 -42.47 45.71 -65.06
N THR A 81 -41.90 46.89 -65.32
CA THR A 81 -40.72 47.38 -64.60
C THR A 81 -41.03 47.77 -63.15
N GLY A 82 -42.24 48.25 -62.85
CA GLY A 82 -42.66 48.58 -61.49
C GLY A 82 -42.71 47.36 -60.59
N LEU A 83 -43.26 46.25 -61.09
CA LEU A 83 -43.23 44.94 -60.44
C LEU A 83 -41.79 44.45 -60.18
N ALA A 84 -40.86 44.70 -61.12
CA ALA A 84 -39.45 44.34 -60.96
C ALA A 84 -38.75 45.14 -59.85
N ILE A 85 -39.02 46.46 -59.74
CA ILE A 85 -38.53 47.30 -58.62
C ILE A 85 -39.12 46.82 -57.29
N GLN A 86 -40.42 46.50 -57.25
CA GLN A 86 -41.07 45.99 -56.05
C GLN A 86 -40.48 44.65 -55.60
N TYR A 87 -40.20 43.74 -56.53
CA TYR A 87 -39.53 42.47 -56.26
C TYR A 87 -38.08 42.67 -55.77
N ALA A 88 -37.36 43.65 -56.32
CA ALA A 88 -36.02 43.97 -55.85
C ALA A 88 -36.02 44.43 -54.38
N MET A 89 -36.91 45.37 -54.03
CA MET A 89 -37.07 45.86 -52.66
C MET A 89 -37.52 44.76 -51.68
N ASN A 90 -38.54 44.00 -52.04
CA ASN A 90 -39.21 43.07 -51.12
C ASN A 90 -38.60 41.66 -51.10
N VAL A 91 -37.75 41.30 -52.06
CA VAL A 91 -37.16 39.95 -52.16
C VAL A 91 -35.66 40.01 -52.42
N ALA A 92 -35.19 40.63 -53.52
CA ALA A 92 -33.77 40.55 -53.90
C ALA A 92 -32.82 41.24 -52.89
N PHE A 93 -33.28 42.31 -52.24
CA PHE A 93 -32.55 43.02 -51.17
C PHE A 93 -32.94 42.56 -49.74
N THR A 94 -33.51 41.37 -49.59
CA THR A 94 -33.71 40.75 -48.26
C THR A 94 -32.44 40.08 -47.75
N GLU A 95 -32.29 39.97 -46.43
CA GLU A 95 -31.18 39.22 -45.82
C GLU A 95 -31.26 37.72 -46.14
N GLU A 96 -32.48 37.19 -46.31
CA GLU A 96 -32.73 35.79 -46.72
C GLU A 96 -32.14 35.48 -48.10
N GLU A 97 -32.29 36.40 -49.08
CA GLU A 97 -31.66 36.29 -50.40
C GLU A 97 -30.21 36.80 -50.47
N GLY A 98 -29.61 37.09 -49.31
CA GLY A 98 -28.18 37.36 -49.18
C GLY A 98 -27.78 38.83 -49.26
N ALA A 99 -28.72 39.78 -49.20
CA ALA A 99 -28.37 41.16 -48.90
C ALA A 99 -27.80 41.28 -47.48
N ARG A 100 -27.04 42.34 -47.22
CA ARG A 100 -26.53 42.63 -45.89
C ARG A 100 -27.52 43.49 -45.09
N PRO A 101 -27.54 43.36 -43.74
CA PRO A 101 -28.44 44.13 -42.90
C PRO A 101 -28.35 45.63 -43.13
N LEU A 102 -29.50 46.32 -43.15
CA LEU A 102 -29.57 47.79 -43.24
C LEU A 102 -28.78 48.48 -42.12
N SER A 103 -28.71 47.85 -40.93
CA SER A 103 -27.90 48.31 -39.80
C SER A 103 -26.39 48.35 -40.05
N LYS A 104 -25.89 47.76 -41.14
CA LYS A 104 -24.49 47.85 -41.58
C LYS A 104 -24.23 48.96 -42.60
N ASN A 105 -25.26 49.74 -42.97
CA ASN A 105 -25.20 50.88 -43.89
C ASN A 105 -24.46 50.58 -45.21
N ILE A 106 -24.64 49.36 -45.74
CA ILE A 106 -24.04 48.93 -47.01
C ILE A 106 -24.89 49.48 -48.16
N PRO A 107 -24.31 50.21 -49.14
CA PRO A 107 -25.05 50.66 -50.32
C PRO A 107 -25.72 49.49 -51.05
N ARG A 108 -27.02 49.64 -51.31
CA ARG A 108 -27.86 48.71 -52.06
C ARG A 108 -28.17 49.35 -53.40
N VAL A 109 -27.54 48.87 -54.47
CA VAL A 109 -27.56 49.51 -55.78
C VAL A 109 -28.36 48.65 -56.76
N ALA A 110 -29.35 49.25 -57.42
CA ALA A 110 -30.16 48.59 -58.44
C ALA A 110 -29.88 49.19 -59.82
N ILE A 111 -29.28 48.42 -60.73
CA ILE A 111 -29.09 48.84 -62.12
C ILE A 111 -30.22 48.24 -62.95
N ILE A 112 -31.16 49.09 -63.37
CA ILE A 112 -32.29 48.71 -64.23
C ILE A 112 -31.88 48.97 -65.68
N VAL A 113 -31.99 47.97 -66.55
CA VAL A 113 -31.72 48.11 -67.99
C VAL A 113 -32.99 47.78 -68.78
N THR A 114 -33.47 48.71 -69.62
CA THR A 114 -34.71 48.55 -70.42
C THR A 114 -34.64 49.24 -71.78
N ASP A 115 -35.36 48.70 -72.77
CA ASP A 115 -35.46 49.23 -74.13
C ASP A 115 -36.77 50.01 -74.40
N GLY A 116 -37.70 49.96 -73.45
CA GLY A 116 -39.10 50.29 -73.68
C GLY A 116 -39.71 51.23 -72.63
N ARG A 117 -41.03 51.38 -72.71
CA ARG A 117 -41.82 52.12 -71.72
C ARG A 117 -42.50 51.13 -70.77
N PRO A 118 -42.43 51.32 -69.45
CA PRO A 118 -43.12 50.45 -68.50
C PRO A 118 -44.63 50.44 -68.75
N GLN A 119 -45.23 49.25 -68.60
CA GLN A 119 -46.67 49.02 -68.75
C GLN A 119 -47.43 49.17 -67.41
N ASP A 120 -46.69 49.37 -66.32
CA ASP A 120 -47.17 49.56 -64.95
C ASP A 120 -46.68 50.88 -64.32
N ARG A 121 -47.15 51.17 -63.09
CA ARG A 121 -46.81 52.41 -62.37
C ARG A 121 -45.47 52.30 -61.66
N VAL A 122 -44.44 52.93 -62.22
CA VAL A 122 -43.09 52.90 -61.66
C VAL A 122 -42.82 53.95 -60.58
N THR A 123 -43.43 55.13 -60.65
CA THR A 123 -43.04 56.29 -59.84
C THR A 123 -43.21 56.08 -58.34
N GLU A 124 -44.38 55.58 -57.91
CA GLU A 124 -44.72 55.37 -56.49
C GLU A 124 -43.80 54.32 -55.86
N VAL A 125 -43.54 53.22 -56.59
CA VAL A 125 -42.67 52.12 -56.15
C VAL A 125 -41.20 52.54 -56.13
N ALA A 126 -40.75 53.34 -57.10
CA ALA A 126 -39.39 53.88 -57.12
C ALA A 126 -39.13 54.88 -56.00
N VAL A 127 -40.12 55.69 -55.60
CA VAL A 127 -40.02 56.52 -54.37
C VAL A 127 -39.81 55.62 -53.16
N GLN A 128 -40.64 54.59 -52.97
CA GLN A 128 -40.52 53.67 -51.83
C GLN A 128 -39.18 52.94 -51.80
N ALA A 129 -38.67 52.48 -52.95
CA ALA A 129 -37.36 51.83 -53.03
C ALA A 129 -36.20 52.77 -52.65
N ARG A 130 -36.25 54.04 -53.08
CA ARG A 130 -35.26 55.06 -52.69
C ARG A 130 -35.37 55.43 -51.21
N GLU A 131 -36.58 55.54 -50.66
CA GLU A 131 -36.83 55.74 -49.23
C GLU A 131 -36.36 54.55 -48.37
N ALA A 132 -36.42 53.32 -48.92
CA ALA A 132 -35.82 52.12 -48.33
C ALA A 132 -34.29 52.03 -48.49
N GLY A 133 -33.63 53.07 -49.01
CA GLY A 133 -32.18 53.15 -49.16
C GLY A 133 -31.62 52.34 -50.35
N ILE A 134 -32.43 52.11 -51.38
CA ILE A 134 -31.99 51.48 -52.63
C ILE A 134 -31.69 52.55 -53.68
N GLU A 135 -30.44 52.61 -54.09
CA GLU A 135 -29.90 53.55 -55.07
C GLU A 135 -30.15 53.02 -56.49
N ILE A 136 -31.19 53.55 -57.14
CA ILE A 136 -31.60 53.13 -58.49
C ILE A 136 -30.84 53.92 -59.56
N TYR A 137 -30.20 53.18 -60.45
CA TYR A 137 -29.65 53.65 -61.72
C TYR A 137 -30.52 53.11 -62.87
N ALA A 138 -30.98 53.99 -63.76
CA ALA A 138 -31.84 53.64 -64.88
C ALA A 138 -31.11 53.81 -66.22
N VAL A 139 -30.81 52.69 -66.86
CA VAL A 139 -30.20 52.61 -68.20
C VAL A 139 -31.28 52.33 -69.22
N GLY A 140 -31.62 53.33 -70.02
CA GLY A 140 -32.54 53.21 -71.14
C GLY A 140 -31.80 53.09 -72.47
N VAL A 141 -32.28 52.22 -73.35
CA VAL A 141 -31.71 52.03 -74.68
C VAL A 141 -32.76 52.27 -75.76
N GLN A 142 -32.35 52.80 -76.92
CA GLN A 142 -33.20 53.14 -78.06
C GLN A 142 -34.47 53.95 -77.65
N ARG A 143 -35.60 53.26 -77.47
CA ARG A 143 -36.96 53.81 -77.36
C ARG A 143 -37.43 53.95 -75.91
N ALA A 144 -36.57 53.65 -74.93
CA ALA A 144 -36.87 53.84 -73.52
C ALA A 144 -37.29 55.29 -73.21
N ASP A 145 -38.40 55.44 -72.51
CA ASP A 145 -38.95 56.76 -72.17
C ASP A 145 -38.13 57.44 -71.08
N VAL A 146 -37.32 58.43 -71.47
CA VAL A 146 -36.45 59.20 -70.56
C VAL A 146 -37.23 59.85 -69.41
N SER A 147 -38.51 60.18 -69.57
CA SER A 147 -39.34 60.69 -68.47
C SER A 147 -39.68 59.61 -67.44
N SER A 148 -39.91 58.36 -67.88
CA SER A 148 -40.06 57.20 -66.99
C SER A 148 -38.73 56.81 -66.33
N LEU A 149 -37.61 56.85 -67.05
CA LEU A 149 -36.28 56.61 -66.46
C LEU A 149 -35.98 57.64 -65.37
N LYS A 150 -36.26 58.94 -65.62
CA LYS A 150 -36.12 60.03 -64.64
C LYS A 150 -37.09 59.93 -63.45
N ALA A 151 -38.20 59.21 -63.58
CA ALA A 151 -39.08 58.91 -62.44
C ALA A 151 -38.57 57.73 -61.58
N MET A 152 -37.84 56.78 -62.19
CA MET A 152 -37.31 55.58 -61.52
C MET A 152 -35.96 55.80 -60.84
N ALA A 153 -35.03 56.48 -61.51
CA ALA A 153 -33.67 56.70 -61.02
C ALA A 153 -33.61 57.56 -59.74
N SER A 154 -32.44 57.54 -59.08
CA SER A 154 -32.16 58.38 -57.92
C SER A 154 -31.74 59.80 -58.33
N HIS A 155 -31.84 60.75 -57.41
CA HIS A 155 -31.29 62.10 -57.61
C HIS A 155 -29.82 62.13 -57.15
N PRO A 156 -28.92 62.87 -57.83
CA PRO A 156 -29.16 63.69 -59.03
C PRO A 156 -29.34 62.84 -60.31
N LEU A 157 -30.29 63.22 -61.15
CA LEU A 157 -30.72 62.41 -62.30
C LEU A 157 -29.64 62.30 -63.39
N ASP A 158 -28.78 63.29 -63.52
CA ASP A 158 -27.73 63.32 -64.56
C ASP A 158 -26.52 62.45 -64.18
N ASP A 159 -26.51 61.86 -62.97
CA ASP A 159 -25.60 60.81 -62.54
C ASP A 159 -26.22 59.40 -62.54
N HIS A 160 -27.56 59.30 -62.55
CA HIS A 160 -28.28 58.03 -62.39
C HIS A 160 -29.14 57.63 -63.61
N VAL A 161 -29.37 58.52 -64.57
CA VAL A 161 -30.14 58.24 -65.80
C VAL A 161 -29.21 58.27 -67.01
N PHE A 162 -29.03 57.11 -67.62
CA PHE A 162 -28.25 56.97 -68.84
C PHE A 162 -29.20 56.57 -69.97
N HIS A 163 -29.23 57.34 -71.06
CA HIS A 163 -29.98 57.01 -72.26
C HIS A 163 -29.02 56.93 -73.45
N VAL A 164 -29.07 55.83 -74.20
CA VAL A 164 -28.22 55.60 -75.37
C VAL A 164 -29.04 55.16 -76.59
N GLU A 165 -28.73 55.73 -77.75
CA GLU A 165 -29.51 55.55 -78.98
C GLU A 165 -29.40 54.12 -79.57
N SER A 166 -28.34 53.37 -79.26
CA SER A 166 -28.17 51.95 -79.65
C SER A 166 -27.55 51.12 -78.52
N PHE A 167 -27.80 49.82 -78.54
CA PHE A 167 -27.19 48.84 -77.63
C PHE A 167 -25.67 48.76 -77.80
N ASP A 168 -25.12 48.96 -79.01
CA ASP A 168 -23.67 48.90 -79.23
C ASP A 168 -22.90 49.97 -78.43
N LEU A 169 -23.56 51.08 -78.10
CA LEU A 169 -23.01 52.17 -77.28
C LEU A 169 -23.11 51.91 -75.77
N ILE A 170 -23.85 50.88 -75.34
CA ILE A 170 -24.00 50.56 -73.90
C ILE A 170 -22.65 50.20 -73.25
N HIS A 171 -21.72 49.64 -74.02
CA HIS A 171 -20.34 49.36 -73.57
C HIS A 171 -19.53 50.63 -73.25
N GLN A 172 -19.89 51.79 -73.81
CA GLN A 172 -19.27 53.07 -73.44
C GLN A 172 -19.77 53.55 -72.07
N LEU A 173 -21.01 53.23 -71.71
CA LEU A 173 -21.53 53.48 -70.36
C LEU A 173 -20.77 52.66 -69.32
N SER A 174 -20.29 51.45 -69.63
CA SER A 174 -19.50 50.63 -68.70
C SER A 174 -18.29 51.37 -68.12
N LEU A 175 -17.67 52.27 -68.88
CA LEU A 175 -16.56 53.12 -68.41
C LEU A 175 -17.05 54.28 -67.53
N GLN A 176 -18.15 54.95 -67.90
CA GLN A 176 -18.76 56.00 -67.06
C GLN A 176 -19.29 55.45 -65.73
N PHE A 177 -19.84 54.23 -65.74
CA PHE A 177 -20.22 53.51 -64.53
C PHE A 177 -19.00 53.08 -63.71
N GLN A 178 -17.86 52.74 -64.32
CA GLN A 178 -16.62 52.46 -63.57
C GLN A 178 -16.15 53.70 -62.80
N ASP A 179 -16.11 54.87 -63.44
CA ASP A 179 -15.72 56.13 -62.76
C ASP A 179 -16.73 56.53 -61.67
N LYS A 180 -18.05 56.48 -61.93
CA LYS A 180 -19.07 56.91 -60.95
C LYS A 180 -19.37 55.90 -59.83
N LEU A 181 -19.16 54.59 -60.05
CA LEU A 181 -19.19 53.57 -58.99
C LEU A 181 -17.85 53.49 -58.23
N SER A 182 -16.78 54.11 -58.75
CA SER A 182 -15.59 54.39 -57.94
C SER A 182 -15.89 55.50 -56.93
N CYS A 183 -15.47 55.32 -55.69
CA CYS A 183 -15.80 56.25 -54.61
C CYS A 183 -14.85 57.45 -54.62
N ILE A 184 -15.22 58.53 -55.33
CA ILE A 184 -14.60 59.86 -55.19
C ILE A 184 -14.74 60.31 -53.73
N ASP A 185 -13.63 60.56 -53.03
CA ASP A 185 -13.62 60.81 -51.58
C ASP A 185 -13.88 62.27 -51.20
N MET A 186 -15.16 62.64 -51.04
CA MET A 186 -15.57 63.99 -50.62
C MET A 186 -15.09 64.38 -49.22
N CYS A 187 -14.55 63.45 -48.42
CA CYS A 187 -13.92 63.76 -47.14
C CYS A 187 -12.50 64.33 -47.28
N THR A 188 -11.94 64.38 -48.50
CA THR A 188 -10.62 64.98 -48.78
C THR A 188 -10.69 66.35 -49.47
N GLU A 189 -11.79 66.66 -50.17
CA GLU A 189 -11.97 67.92 -50.91
C GLU A 189 -12.36 69.12 -50.00
N MET A 190 -13.08 68.89 -48.89
CA MET A 190 -13.51 69.94 -47.96
C MET A 190 -13.56 69.44 -46.50
N ASP A 191 -13.28 70.33 -45.54
CA ASP A 191 -13.56 70.06 -44.12
C ASP A 191 -15.06 70.24 -43.83
N HIS A 192 -15.71 69.15 -43.48
CA HIS A 192 -17.13 69.11 -43.16
C HIS A 192 -17.45 69.31 -41.67
N GLY A 193 -16.45 69.49 -40.81
CA GLY A 193 -16.64 69.71 -39.37
C GLY A 193 -17.13 68.47 -38.62
N CYS A 194 -16.79 67.26 -39.10
CA CYS A 194 -17.05 66.01 -38.39
C CYS A 194 -16.07 65.85 -37.22
N GLN A 195 -16.55 65.65 -35.99
CA GLN A 195 -15.67 65.64 -34.81
C GLN A 195 -14.63 64.50 -34.81
N HIS A 196 -14.87 63.39 -35.53
CA HIS A 196 -13.97 62.22 -35.52
C HIS A 196 -13.60 61.70 -36.91
N LYS A 197 -14.59 61.27 -37.68
CA LYS A 197 -14.36 60.68 -39.00
C LYS A 197 -15.45 61.15 -39.95
N CYS A 198 -15.05 61.73 -41.06
CA CYS A 198 -15.91 61.83 -42.22
C CYS A 198 -15.87 60.46 -42.93
N VAL A 199 -17.04 59.91 -43.26
CA VAL A 199 -17.17 58.73 -44.12
C VAL A 199 -17.83 59.16 -45.42
N ASN A 200 -17.08 58.98 -46.50
CA ASN A 200 -17.57 59.17 -47.84
C ASN A 200 -18.36 57.93 -48.31
N VAL A 201 -19.44 58.18 -49.04
CA VAL A 201 -20.22 57.21 -49.80
C VAL A 201 -20.47 57.81 -51.20
N PRO A 202 -20.86 57.02 -52.22
CA PRO A 202 -21.22 57.57 -53.53
C PRO A 202 -22.19 58.76 -53.40
N SER A 203 -21.81 59.90 -53.96
CA SER A 203 -22.54 61.19 -53.91
C SER A 203 -22.81 61.84 -52.53
N SER A 204 -22.35 61.28 -51.40
CA SER A 204 -22.63 61.86 -50.07
C SER A 204 -21.56 61.62 -49.01
N TYR A 205 -21.60 62.38 -47.92
CA TYR A 205 -20.77 62.13 -46.74
C TYR A 205 -21.64 62.07 -45.49
N TYR A 206 -21.18 61.34 -44.48
CA TYR A 206 -21.71 61.45 -43.12
C TYR A 206 -20.58 61.45 -42.09
N CYS A 207 -20.81 62.12 -40.97
CA CYS A 207 -19.91 62.06 -39.84
C CYS A 207 -20.13 60.72 -39.10
N GLU A 208 -19.14 59.85 -39.12
CA GLU A 208 -19.06 58.66 -38.27
C GLU A 208 -18.23 58.99 -37.02
N CYS A 209 -18.54 58.33 -35.91
CA CYS A 209 -17.68 58.34 -34.74
C CYS A 209 -16.80 57.06 -34.74
N ASN A 210 -15.45 57.20 -34.74
CA ASN A 210 -14.46 56.21 -34.20
C ASN A 210 -14.95 55.60 -32.87
N GLN A 211 -14.50 54.45 -32.28
CA GLN A 211 -15.18 53.52 -31.29
C GLN A 211 -15.13 53.66 -29.69
N GLY A 212 -16.30 53.50 -28.95
CA GLY A 212 -16.93 54.25 -27.73
C GLY A 212 -18.24 55.31 -27.68
N TYR A 213 -18.28 56.60 -28.14
CA TYR A 213 -19.33 57.56 -28.68
C TYR A 213 -20.58 57.12 -29.51
N LYS A 214 -21.57 58.01 -29.59
CA LYS A 214 -22.70 58.10 -30.54
C LYS A 214 -22.63 59.43 -31.29
N LEU A 215 -23.11 59.45 -32.52
CA LEU A 215 -23.38 60.71 -33.22
C LEU A 215 -24.54 61.44 -32.53
N ASN A 216 -24.39 62.74 -32.30
CA ASN A 216 -25.39 63.58 -31.64
C ASN A 216 -26.51 63.99 -32.62
N ALA A 217 -27.57 64.60 -32.10
CA ALA A 217 -28.72 65.03 -32.90
C ALA A 217 -28.37 66.10 -33.98
N ASP A 218 -27.21 66.76 -33.84
CA ASP A 218 -26.65 67.69 -34.84
C ASP A 218 -26.02 66.99 -36.06
N LYS A 219 -25.88 65.66 -36.02
CA LYS A 219 -25.23 64.81 -37.04
C LYS A 219 -23.76 65.14 -37.32
N LYS A 220 -23.06 65.86 -36.43
CA LYS A 220 -21.64 66.25 -36.60
C LYS A 220 -20.76 66.02 -35.37
N THR A 221 -21.29 66.28 -34.18
CA THR A 221 -20.57 66.03 -32.92
C THR A 221 -20.88 64.64 -32.37
N CYS A 222 -19.97 64.13 -31.54
CA CYS A 222 -20.02 62.78 -30.99
C CYS A 222 -19.92 62.87 -29.46
N SER A 223 -20.98 62.50 -28.73
CA SER A 223 -20.94 62.32 -27.26
C SER A 223 -20.69 60.84 -26.93
N PRO A 224 -19.94 60.47 -25.87
CA PRO A 224 -19.70 59.07 -25.52
C PRO A 224 -21.02 58.27 -25.52
N ILE A 225 -21.14 57.10 -26.18
CA ILE A 225 -22.17 56.18 -25.71
C ILE A 225 -21.55 55.66 -24.46
N ASP A 226 -22.18 56.01 -23.35
CA ASP A 226 -22.04 55.18 -22.18
C ASP A 226 -22.82 53.87 -22.43
N LEU A 227 -22.29 53.04 -23.33
CA LEU A 227 -22.82 51.71 -23.65
C LEU A 227 -22.78 50.80 -22.40
N CYS A 228 -21.95 51.16 -21.43
CA CYS A 228 -21.93 50.59 -20.09
C CYS A 228 -23.20 50.98 -19.30
N ALA A 229 -23.58 52.26 -19.28
CA ALA A 229 -24.85 52.71 -18.72
C ALA A 229 -26.10 52.17 -19.45
N GLN A 230 -25.97 51.67 -20.68
CA GLN A 230 -27.05 50.98 -21.40
C GLN A 230 -27.27 49.51 -20.97
N GLY A 231 -26.40 48.94 -20.13
CA GLY A 231 -26.53 47.61 -19.52
C GLY A 231 -26.40 46.40 -20.47
N ASN A 232 -26.70 46.55 -21.76
CA ASN A 232 -26.70 45.46 -22.75
C ASN A 232 -25.35 45.30 -23.51
N HIS A 233 -24.27 45.78 -22.90
CA HIS A 233 -22.91 45.73 -23.48
C HIS A 233 -22.24 44.35 -23.39
N GLY A 234 -22.75 43.44 -22.54
CA GLY A 234 -22.23 42.08 -22.43
C GLY A 234 -20.77 41.98 -21.92
N CYS A 235 -20.24 43.04 -21.30
CA CYS A 235 -18.93 42.98 -20.64
C CYS A 235 -19.04 42.24 -19.32
N GLN A 236 -18.10 41.32 -19.08
CA GLN A 236 -18.21 40.43 -17.93
C GLN A 236 -17.93 41.11 -16.57
N HIS A 237 -17.07 42.15 -16.48
CA HIS A 237 -16.61 42.68 -15.18
C HIS A 237 -16.52 44.20 -15.00
N ILE A 238 -15.92 44.94 -15.94
CA ILE A 238 -16.06 46.39 -16.09
C ILE A 238 -16.36 46.64 -17.56
N CYS A 239 -17.16 47.65 -17.82
CA CYS A 239 -17.25 48.29 -19.12
C CYS A 239 -16.67 49.69 -18.93
N VAL A 240 -15.64 50.04 -19.71
CA VAL A 240 -15.03 51.37 -19.70
C VAL A 240 -15.50 52.11 -20.94
N SER A 241 -16.28 53.16 -20.68
CA SER A 241 -16.91 54.05 -21.64
C SER A 241 -15.85 54.90 -22.37
N SER A 242 -15.16 54.25 -23.29
CA SER A 242 -14.27 54.85 -24.32
C SER A 242 -15.12 55.61 -25.37
N PRO A 243 -14.57 56.16 -26.48
CA PRO A 243 -15.38 56.98 -27.43
C PRO A 243 -15.41 56.59 -29.01
N GLY A 244 -16.34 56.05 -29.92
CA GLY A 244 -17.71 55.46 -30.50
C GLY A 244 -18.42 53.98 -30.53
N SER A 245 -19.00 53.31 -29.48
CA SER A 245 -18.97 51.84 -29.08
C SER A 245 -18.59 51.58 -27.57
N TYR A 246 -17.67 50.67 -27.14
CA TYR A 246 -17.10 50.55 -25.75
C TYR A 246 -15.86 49.62 -25.68
N SER A 247 -15.07 49.70 -24.60
CA SER A 247 -14.11 48.64 -24.24
C SER A 247 -14.56 47.89 -22.98
N CYS A 248 -14.63 46.56 -23.04
CA CYS A 248 -14.83 45.75 -21.85
C CYS A 248 -13.51 45.71 -21.08
N ALA A 249 -13.32 46.65 -20.17
CA ALA A 249 -12.18 46.60 -19.27
C ALA A 249 -12.34 45.41 -18.33
N CYS A 250 -11.42 44.50 -18.44
CA CYS A 250 -11.26 43.46 -17.47
C CYS A 250 -10.78 44.10 -16.14
N ARG A 251 -11.36 43.70 -14.99
CA ARG A 251 -10.85 44.14 -13.67
C ARG A 251 -9.35 43.81 -13.65
N ALA A 252 -8.53 44.67 -13.03
CA ALA A 252 -7.07 44.51 -13.04
C ALA A 252 -6.69 43.04 -12.83
N GLY A 253 -5.88 42.45 -13.70
CA GLY A 253 -5.50 41.03 -13.67
C GLY A 253 -6.48 40.01 -14.30
N TYR A 254 -7.56 40.44 -14.96
CA TYR A 254 -8.28 39.66 -15.98
C TYR A 254 -7.77 40.04 -17.40
N LYS A 255 -7.67 39.11 -18.36
CA LYS A 255 -7.35 39.44 -19.77
C LYS A 255 -8.64 39.50 -20.56
N LEU A 256 -8.73 40.49 -21.42
CA LEU A 256 -9.82 40.54 -22.38
C LEU A 256 -9.59 39.44 -23.42
N ASN A 257 -10.59 38.58 -23.61
CA ASN A 257 -10.50 37.50 -24.59
C ASN A 257 -10.48 38.06 -26.02
N GLU A 258 -10.17 37.20 -27.00
CA GLU A 258 -10.16 37.60 -28.42
C GLU A 258 -11.54 38.06 -28.93
N ASP A 259 -12.62 37.69 -28.24
CA ASP A 259 -13.98 38.19 -28.47
C ASP A 259 -14.20 39.67 -28.08
N LYS A 260 -13.22 40.27 -27.39
CA LYS A 260 -13.20 41.65 -26.87
C LYS A 260 -14.36 41.98 -25.90
N LYS A 261 -14.99 40.98 -25.28
CA LYS A 261 -16.12 41.16 -24.34
C LYS A 261 -16.05 40.32 -23.07
N THR A 262 -15.74 39.04 -23.20
CA THR A 262 -15.56 38.17 -22.03
C THR A 262 -14.14 38.31 -21.49
N CYS A 263 -14.01 38.16 -20.19
CA CYS A 263 -12.76 38.28 -19.48
C CYS A 263 -12.44 36.91 -18.87
N SER A 264 -11.56 36.15 -19.50
CA SER A 264 -10.80 35.17 -18.72
C SER A 264 -9.97 35.91 -17.68
N ALA A 265 -9.57 35.26 -16.59
CA ALA A 265 -8.44 35.76 -15.81
C ALA A 265 -7.28 36.06 -16.78
N ILE A 266 -6.43 37.08 -16.54
CA ILE A 266 -5.11 37.03 -17.16
C ILE A 266 -4.57 35.78 -16.53
N ASP A 267 -4.41 34.73 -17.33
CA ASP A 267 -3.88 33.50 -16.84
C ASP A 267 -2.38 33.71 -16.67
N LEU A 268 -2.05 34.45 -15.60
CA LEU A 268 -0.71 34.86 -15.20
C LEU A 268 0.11 33.60 -14.89
N CYS A 269 -0.57 32.51 -14.55
CA CYS A 269 -0.07 31.15 -14.44
C CYS A 269 0.36 30.61 -15.80
N ALA A 270 -0.52 30.65 -16.81
CA ALA A 270 -0.18 30.31 -18.19
C ALA A 270 0.87 31.24 -18.83
N GLN A 271 1.11 32.43 -18.28
CA GLN A 271 2.22 33.30 -18.67
C GLN A 271 3.58 32.92 -18.02
N GLY A 272 3.61 31.97 -17.07
CA GLY A 272 4.81 31.43 -16.43
C GLY A 272 5.60 32.38 -15.52
N ASN A 273 5.44 33.70 -15.67
CA ASN A 273 6.24 34.72 -14.98
C ASN A 273 5.56 35.29 -13.72
N HIS A 274 4.59 34.56 -13.17
CA HIS A 274 3.83 34.92 -11.97
C HIS A 274 4.65 34.84 -10.67
N GLY A 275 5.71 34.02 -10.63
CA GLY A 275 6.54 33.85 -9.44
C GLY A 275 5.81 33.18 -8.26
N CYS A 276 4.80 32.35 -8.55
CA CYS A 276 4.25 31.40 -7.58
C CYS A 276 5.08 30.12 -7.63
N GLU A 277 5.39 29.57 -6.47
CA GLU A 277 6.24 28.38 -6.38
C GLU A 277 5.57 27.10 -6.93
N GLN A 278 4.23 26.96 -6.82
CA GLN A 278 3.57 25.65 -6.99
C GLN A 278 2.27 25.62 -7.80
N ILE A 279 1.19 26.23 -7.27
CA ILE A 279 -0.07 26.41 -8.01
C ILE A 279 -0.34 27.90 -8.06
N CYS A 280 -0.05 28.51 -9.19
CA CYS A 280 -0.72 29.74 -9.51
C CYS A 280 -2.21 29.41 -9.75
N VAL A 281 -3.10 29.85 -8.86
CA VAL A 281 -4.53 29.87 -9.14
C VAL A 281 -4.80 31.19 -9.80
N SER A 282 -5.21 31.13 -11.07
CA SER A 282 -5.70 32.27 -11.83
C SER A 282 -7.01 32.75 -11.22
N SER A 283 -6.86 33.59 -10.20
CA SER A 283 -7.95 34.33 -9.60
C SER A 283 -8.55 35.28 -10.63
N PRO A 284 -9.84 35.59 -10.52
CA PRO A 284 -10.50 36.53 -11.42
C PRO A 284 -9.99 37.95 -11.10
N GLY A 285 -8.88 38.36 -11.72
CA GLY A 285 -8.22 39.65 -11.43
C GLY A 285 -6.82 39.55 -10.80
N SER A 286 -6.25 38.36 -10.68
CA SER A 286 -4.91 38.19 -10.13
C SER A 286 -4.43 36.78 -10.37
N TYR A 287 -3.15 36.50 -10.18
CA TYR A 287 -2.87 35.22 -9.54
C TYR A 287 -3.07 35.39 -8.04
N THR A 288 -3.79 34.46 -7.43
CA THR A 288 -3.49 34.08 -6.06
C THR A 288 -2.57 32.89 -6.18
N CYS A 289 -1.33 33.00 -5.70
CA CYS A 289 -0.55 31.79 -5.50
C CYS A 289 -1.30 30.95 -4.46
N ALA A 290 -1.89 29.85 -4.90
CA ALA A 290 -2.22 28.77 -4.01
C ALA A 290 -1.00 27.86 -3.93
N CYS A 291 -1.12 26.82 -3.14
CA CYS A 291 -0.13 25.77 -3.12
C CYS A 291 -0.81 24.45 -3.45
N ARG A 292 -0.02 23.40 -3.68
CA ARG A 292 -0.60 22.05 -3.80
C ARG A 292 -1.25 21.68 -2.45
N ALA A 293 -2.10 20.67 -2.42
CA ALA A 293 -2.62 20.17 -1.15
C ALA A 293 -1.47 19.94 -0.15
N GLY A 294 -1.68 20.18 1.15
CA GLY A 294 -0.62 20.08 2.17
C GLY A 294 0.50 21.14 2.07
N TYR A 295 0.33 22.22 1.31
CA TYR A 295 1.20 23.39 1.32
C TYR A 295 0.43 24.67 1.68
N LYS A 296 1.07 25.59 2.41
CA LYS A 296 0.48 26.87 2.86
C LYS A 296 1.14 28.02 2.13
N LEU A 297 0.34 29.01 1.80
CA LEU A 297 0.84 30.26 1.28
C LEU A 297 1.56 31.02 2.40
N ASN A 298 2.79 31.45 2.14
CA ASN A 298 3.58 32.25 3.08
C ASN A 298 3.06 33.70 3.14
N GLU A 299 3.54 34.49 4.10
CA GLU A 299 3.12 35.90 4.26
C GLU A 299 3.46 36.79 3.05
N ASP A 300 4.45 36.38 2.24
CA ASP A 300 4.79 37.00 0.96
C ASP A 300 3.71 36.84 -0.14
N LYS A 301 2.73 35.97 0.10
CA LYS A 301 1.63 35.59 -0.80
C LYS A 301 2.11 35.00 -2.15
N LYS A 302 3.30 34.40 -2.17
CA LYS A 302 3.93 33.83 -3.38
C LYS A 302 4.63 32.48 -3.18
N THR A 303 5.40 32.33 -2.11
CA THR A 303 6.07 31.07 -1.80
C THR A 303 5.19 30.15 -0.97
N CYS A 304 5.45 28.86 -1.06
CA CYS A 304 4.61 27.79 -0.54
C CYS A 304 5.45 26.91 0.40
N SER A 305 5.60 27.31 1.66
CA SER A 305 6.09 26.35 2.65
C SER A 305 5.08 25.21 2.79
N ALA A 306 5.54 24.00 3.12
CA ALA A 306 4.62 22.92 3.46
C ALA A 306 3.65 23.43 4.55
N ILE A 307 2.37 23.02 4.48
CA ILE A 307 1.59 22.99 5.71
C ILE A 307 2.33 21.96 6.53
N ASP A 308 3.13 22.44 7.45
CA ASP A 308 3.57 21.65 8.57
C ASP A 308 2.33 21.46 9.46
N HIS A 309 1.56 20.41 9.14
CA HIS A 309 0.38 19.97 9.87
C HIS A 309 0.76 19.54 11.29
N CYS A 310 2.05 19.24 11.51
CA CYS A 310 2.63 18.89 12.79
C CYS A 310 2.81 20.15 13.65
N ALA A 311 3.38 21.22 13.07
CA ALA A 311 3.47 22.54 13.71
C ALA A 311 2.10 23.20 14.00
N GLN A 312 1.01 22.68 13.45
CA GLN A 312 -0.37 23.10 13.80
C GLN A 312 -0.91 22.46 15.09
N GLY A 313 -0.24 21.46 15.68
CA GLY A 313 -0.61 20.80 16.95
C GLY A 313 -1.88 19.93 16.92
N ASN A 314 -2.85 20.22 16.06
CA ASN A 314 -4.14 19.53 15.96
C ASN A 314 -4.13 18.23 15.11
N HIS A 315 -2.95 17.73 14.71
CA HIS A 315 -2.83 16.52 13.89
C HIS A 315 -3.26 15.23 14.63
N GLY A 316 -3.09 15.19 15.95
CA GLY A 316 -3.46 14.03 16.78
C GLY A 316 -2.66 12.77 16.45
N CYS A 317 -1.37 12.94 16.12
CA CYS A 317 -0.41 11.84 16.02
C CYS A 317 0.29 11.66 17.36
N GLU A 318 0.48 10.42 17.80
CA GLU A 318 1.06 10.13 19.12
C GLU A 318 2.56 10.44 19.24
N HIS A 319 3.35 10.24 18.18
CA HIS A 319 4.82 10.23 18.27
C HIS A 319 5.55 11.20 17.36
N LEU A 320 5.45 11.00 16.05
CA LEU A 320 5.90 11.92 15.02
C LEU A 320 4.71 12.19 14.10
N CYS A 321 4.64 13.42 13.63
CA CYS A 321 3.92 13.74 12.43
C CYS A 321 5.00 14.00 11.37
N ILE A 322 4.89 13.31 10.24
CA ILE A 322 5.67 13.63 9.05
C ILE A 322 4.72 14.39 8.14
N SER A 323 4.88 15.71 8.11
CA SER A 323 4.14 16.51 7.14
C SER A 323 4.64 16.19 5.75
N SER A 324 3.70 15.96 4.85
CA SER A 324 3.94 15.50 3.49
C SER A 324 3.16 16.36 2.51
N ILE A 325 3.53 16.29 1.24
CA ILE A 325 2.78 16.96 0.18
C ILE A 325 1.38 16.33 0.12
N GLY A 326 0.36 17.11 0.47
CA GLY A 326 -1.04 16.70 0.53
C GLY A 326 -1.63 16.60 1.93
N SER A 327 -0.81 16.24 2.93
CA SER A 327 -1.31 15.57 4.13
C SER A 327 -0.28 15.56 5.26
N TYR A 328 -0.61 14.97 6.39
CA TYR A 328 0.36 14.35 7.27
C TYR A 328 0.20 12.83 7.23
N SER A 329 1.31 12.10 7.32
CA SER A 329 1.30 10.77 7.90
C SER A 329 1.72 10.91 9.36
N CYS A 330 0.93 10.35 10.27
CA CYS A 330 1.48 10.02 11.57
C CYS A 330 2.53 8.94 11.34
N ALA A 331 3.73 9.18 11.85
CA ALA A 331 4.80 8.20 11.86
C ALA A 331 5.17 7.94 13.31
N CYS A 332 5.67 6.75 13.58
CA CYS A 332 6.06 6.41 14.92
C CYS A 332 7.57 6.61 15.07
N ARG A 333 8.03 6.93 16.29
CA ARG A 333 9.48 6.99 16.55
C ARG A 333 10.06 5.59 16.29
N SER A 334 11.31 5.54 15.86
CA SER A 334 12.01 4.27 15.66
C SER A 334 11.89 3.40 16.93
N GLY A 335 11.36 2.18 16.78
CA GLY A 335 10.84 1.35 17.89
C GLY A 335 9.33 1.15 17.94
N TYR A 336 8.54 1.83 17.10
CA TYR A 336 7.07 1.82 17.15
C TYR A 336 6.44 1.65 15.75
N GLN A 337 5.25 1.03 15.68
CA GLN A 337 4.48 0.81 14.46
C GLN A 337 3.18 1.61 14.49
N LEU A 338 2.70 1.99 13.30
CA LEU A 338 1.46 2.75 13.16
C LEU A 338 0.24 1.81 13.20
N ASN A 339 -0.72 2.10 14.07
CA ASN A 339 -1.92 1.30 14.22
C ASN A 339 -2.88 1.46 13.02
N HIS A 340 -3.91 0.60 12.95
CA HIS A 340 -4.93 0.64 11.89
C HIS A 340 -5.71 1.98 11.80
N ASP A 341 -5.74 2.78 12.87
CA ASP A 341 -6.32 4.13 12.90
C ASP A 341 -5.48 5.19 12.15
N LYS A 342 -4.23 4.83 11.79
CA LYS A 342 -3.21 5.68 11.16
C LYS A 342 -2.81 6.90 12.00
N LYS A 343 -2.97 6.84 13.33
CA LYS A 343 -2.69 7.94 14.27
C LYS A 343 -1.96 7.54 15.54
N THR A 344 -2.36 6.44 16.17
CA THR A 344 -1.71 5.91 17.37
C THR A 344 -0.59 4.94 17.00
N CYS A 345 0.35 4.77 17.91
CA CYS A 345 1.63 4.11 17.69
C CYS A 345 1.90 3.09 18.79
N THR A 346 1.50 1.82 18.57
CA THR A 346 1.99 0.74 19.43
C THR A 346 3.50 0.59 19.30
N MET A 347 4.18 0.13 20.36
CA MET A 347 5.56 -0.32 20.24
C MET A 347 5.60 -1.41 19.16
N ILE A 348 6.66 -1.45 18.33
CA ILE A 348 6.92 -2.65 17.54
C ILE A 348 7.18 -3.75 18.55
N ASP A 349 6.30 -4.75 18.58
CA ASP A 349 6.61 -5.95 19.32
C ASP A 349 7.60 -6.78 18.49
N TYR A 350 8.89 -6.46 18.64
CA TYR A 350 9.99 -7.16 17.98
C TYR A 350 10.02 -8.65 18.33
N CYS A 351 9.43 -9.03 19.47
CA CYS A 351 9.25 -10.41 19.90
C CYS A 351 8.22 -11.17 19.02
N SER A 352 7.10 -10.54 18.64
CA SER A 352 6.11 -11.12 17.72
C SER A 352 6.65 -11.49 16.32
N TYR A 353 7.84 -11.01 15.93
CA TYR A 353 8.49 -11.45 14.69
C TYR A 353 9.15 -12.84 14.78
N GLY A 354 9.29 -13.42 15.99
CA GLY A 354 9.86 -14.76 16.20
C GLY A 354 11.34 -14.94 15.81
N ASN A 355 12.02 -13.90 15.36
CA ASN A 355 13.43 -13.94 14.92
C ASN A 355 14.44 -13.56 16.02
N HIS A 356 13.95 -13.14 17.20
CA HIS A 356 14.74 -12.53 18.27
C HIS A 356 15.83 -13.44 18.86
N SER A 357 15.71 -14.76 18.73
CA SER A 357 16.72 -15.74 19.20
C SER A 357 17.04 -15.65 20.71
N CYS A 358 16.12 -15.13 21.52
CA CYS A 358 16.24 -15.11 22.97
C CYS A 358 16.06 -16.51 23.55
N GLN A 359 16.86 -16.87 24.55
CA GLN A 359 16.72 -18.13 25.26
C GLN A 359 15.49 -18.15 26.20
N HIS A 360 15.18 -17.02 26.83
CA HIS A 360 14.01 -16.82 27.69
C HIS A 360 13.17 -15.64 27.17
N ASP A 361 12.55 -14.86 28.06
CA ASP A 361 11.75 -13.69 27.73
C ASP A 361 12.44 -12.80 26.69
N CYS A 362 11.75 -12.57 25.58
CA CYS A 362 12.02 -11.41 24.74
C CYS A 362 11.25 -10.23 25.32
N VAL A 363 11.93 -9.10 25.53
CA VAL A 363 11.30 -7.85 25.95
C VAL A 363 11.53 -6.81 24.86
N SER A 364 10.47 -6.51 24.12
CA SER A 364 10.44 -5.41 23.16
C SER A 364 10.69 -4.08 23.87
N ILE A 365 11.55 -3.27 23.26
CA ILE A 365 11.99 -1.96 23.73
C ILE A 365 12.06 -0.97 22.57
N LEU A 366 12.26 0.29 22.92
CA LEU A 366 12.47 1.36 21.96
C LEU A 366 13.72 1.06 21.11
N ASN A 367 13.54 0.88 19.79
CA ASN A 367 14.50 0.44 18.77
C ASN A 367 14.91 -1.06 18.72
N GLY A 368 14.25 -1.96 19.43
CA GLY A 368 14.53 -3.40 19.24
C GLY A 368 13.91 -4.30 20.31
N TYR A 369 14.56 -5.41 20.57
CA TYR A 369 14.34 -6.22 21.77
C TYR A 369 15.64 -6.29 22.56
N TYR A 370 15.53 -6.55 23.86
CA TYR A 370 16.58 -7.23 24.59
C TYR A 370 16.01 -8.55 25.11
N CYS A 371 16.88 -9.55 25.24
CA CYS A 371 16.50 -10.79 25.90
C CYS A 371 16.59 -10.55 27.41
N ARG A 372 15.47 -10.68 28.12
CA ARG A 372 15.43 -10.69 29.57
C ARG A 372 15.57 -12.12 30.03
N CYS A 373 16.46 -12.36 30.98
CA CYS A 373 16.52 -13.65 31.63
C CYS A 373 15.53 -13.71 32.79
N ASN A 374 14.90 -14.87 32.99
CA ASN A 374 14.00 -15.11 34.12
C ASN A 374 14.77 -15.01 35.45
N GLU A 375 14.07 -14.96 36.59
CA GLU A 375 14.74 -14.79 37.89
C GLU A 375 15.86 -15.80 38.12
N GLY A 376 16.97 -15.33 38.71
CA GLY A 376 18.18 -16.12 38.93
C GLY A 376 18.84 -16.67 37.66
N TYR A 377 18.69 -16.00 36.52
CA TYR A 377 19.57 -16.14 35.35
C TYR A 377 20.22 -14.78 35.03
N THR A 378 21.43 -14.79 34.47
CA THR A 378 22.10 -13.60 33.93
C THR A 378 22.25 -13.68 32.42
N LEU A 379 22.05 -12.55 31.75
CA LEU A 379 22.26 -12.40 30.32
C LEU A 379 23.76 -12.41 30.02
N GLN A 380 24.20 -13.26 29.09
CA GLN A 380 25.59 -13.30 28.66
C GLN A 380 25.96 -12.09 27.80
N ALA A 381 27.26 -11.92 27.55
CA ALA A 381 27.80 -10.82 26.74
C ALA A 381 27.37 -10.84 25.25
N ASP A 382 26.68 -11.89 24.79
CA ASP A 382 26.05 -11.96 23.46
C ASP A 382 24.70 -11.23 23.39
N GLY A 383 24.13 -10.84 24.54
CA GLY A 383 22.81 -10.20 24.66
C GLY A 383 21.61 -11.13 24.39
N LYS A 384 21.82 -12.46 24.35
CA LYS A 384 20.81 -13.45 23.91
C LYS A 384 20.69 -14.69 24.78
N THR A 385 21.82 -15.24 25.24
CA THR A 385 21.84 -16.45 26.07
C THR A 385 21.79 -16.11 27.56
N CYS A 386 21.17 -17.00 28.33
CA CYS A 386 20.89 -16.83 29.74
C CYS A 386 21.54 -17.97 30.53
N ILE A 387 22.66 -17.70 31.20
CA ILE A 387 23.26 -18.65 32.15
C ILE A 387 22.52 -18.58 33.47
N ALA A 388 22.33 -19.73 34.12
CA ALA A 388 21.81 -19.74 35.49
C ALA A 388 22.79 -18.95 36.37
N ASN A 389 22.27 -18.04 37.20
CA ASN A 389 23.07 -17.45 38.25
C ASN A 389 23.51 -18.59 39.15
N ASP A 390 24.79 -18.67 39.47
CA ASP A 390 25.24 -19.60 40.49
C ASP A 390 25.00 -18.98 41.87
N MET A 391 23.78 -19.16 42.37
CA MET A 391 23.32 -18.64 43.66
C MET A 391 24.14 -19.21 44.82
N CYS A 392 24.81 -20.36 44.63
CA CYS A 392 25.76 -20.93 45.58
C CYS A 392 27.10 -20.16 45.64
N ASN A 393 27.45 -19.44 44.57
CA ASN A 393 28.64 -18.58 44.52
C ASN A 393 28.32 -17.09 44.79
N ILE A 394 27.05 -16.68 44.67
CA ILE A 394 26.60 -15.28 44.80
C ILE A 394 26.05 -14.97 46.20
N VAL A 395 25.48 -15.96 46.91
CA VAL A 395 24.78 -15.78 48.19
C VAL A 395 25.41 -16.68 49.25
N ASP A 396 25.48 -16.20 50.50
CA ASP A 396 25.77 -17.07 51.65
C ASP A 396 24.59 -18.02 51.88
N HIS A 397 24.67 -19.18 51.22
CA HIS A 397 23.62 -20.16 51.15
C HIS A 397 23.51 -21.00 52.42
N GLY A 398 24.57 -21.12 53.22
CA GLY A 398 24.56 -21.83 54.51
C GLY A 398 24.17 -23.31 54.44
N CYS A 399 24.40 -23.99 53.32
CA CYS A 399 24.13 -25.44 53.18
C CYS A 399 25.17 -26.27 53.94
N GLU A 400 24.77 -27.34 54.61
CA GLU A 400 25.69 -28.23 55.34
C GLU A 400 26.59 -29.07 54.41
N PHE A 401 26.03 -29.65 53.34
CA PHE A 401 26.76 -30.52 52.42
C PHE A 401 27.05 -29.87 51.06
N LYS A 402 26.05 -29.82 50.17
CA LYS A 402 26.23 -29.32 48.80
C LYS A 402 25.08 -28.41 48.40
N CYS A 403 25.41 -27.20 47.98
CA CYS A 403 24.46 -26.31 47.32
C CYS A 403 24.31 -26.70 45.85
N VAL A 404 23.07 -26.67 45.35
CA VAL A 404 22.74 -26.75 43.93
C VAL A 404 21.96 -25.50 43.56
N SER A 405 22.57 -24.67 42.71
CA SER A 405 21.91 -23.48 42.20
C SER A 405 20.75 -23.87 41.27
N THR A 406 19.65 -23.15 41.38
CA THR A 406 18.48 -23.29 40.51
C THR A 406 18.09 -21.92 39.95
N PRO A 407 17.31 -21.88 38.86
CA PRO A 407 16.64 -20.65 38.43
C PRO A 407 15.93 -19.97 39.61
N GLY A 408 16.29 -18.71 39.86
CA GLY A 408 15.75 -17.87 40.94
C GLY A 408 16.27 -18.15 42.36
N SER A 409 16.94 -19.27 42.59
CA SER A 409 17.09 -19.80 43.96
C SER A 409 18.32 -20.71 44.12
N TYR A 410 18.46 -21.30 45.30
CA TYR A 410 19.28 -22.48 45.52
C TYR A 410 18.49 -23.48 46.34
N HIS A 411 18.89 -24.74 46.27
CA HIS A 411 18.52 -25.73 47.28
C HIS A 411 19.78 -26.45 47.75
N CYS A 412 19.79 -26.83 49.02
CA CYS A 412 20.82 -27.69 49.56
C CYS A 412 20.43 -29.13 49.24
N ILE A 413 21.35 -29.92 48.69
CA ILE A 413 21.22 -31.37 48.61
C ILE A 413 22.12 -32.02 49.65
N CYS A 414 21.70 -33.19 50.09
CA CYS A 414 22.44 -34.02 51.03
C CYS A 414 23.12 -35.19 50.29
N PRO A 415 24.03 -35.92 50.96
CA PRO A 415 24.53 -37.19 50.45
C PRO A 415 23.37 -38.16 50.19
N GLU A 416 23.55 -39.11 49.28
CA GLU A 416 22.58 -40.19 49.08
C GLU A 416 22.37 -40.96 50.40
N GLY A 417 21.11 -41.25 50.74
CA GLY A 417 20.71 -41.79 52.04
C GLY A 417 20.46 -40.74 53.14
N GLN A 418 20.51 -39.43 52.83
CA GLN A 418 20.14 -38.35 53.76
C GLN A 418 19.09 -37.42 53.15
N GLU A 419 18.10 -37.02 53.95
CA GLU A 419 17.08 -36.05 53.58
C GLU A 419 17.42 -34.65 54.11
N LEU A 420 16.94 -33.62 53.42
CA LEU A 420 17.08 -32.23 53.86
C LEU A 420 16.15 -31.94 55.04
N GLN A 421 16.67 -31.33 56.11
CA GLN A 421 15.87 -30.99 57.29
C GLN A 421 14.89 -29.83 57.01
N ALA A 422 13.95 -29.62 57.94
CA ALA A 422 12.90 -28.60 57.82
C ALA A 422 13.39 -27.14 57.79
N ASP A 423 14.69 -26.88 57.97
CA ASP A 423 15.32 -25.58 57.78
C ASP A 423 15.74 -25.31 56.32
N GLY A 424 15.69 -26.34 55.46
CA GLY A 424 16.11 -26.29 54.07
C GLY A 424 17.63 -26.21 53.87
N LYS A 425 18.44 -26.46 54.91
CA LYS A 425 19.89 -26.21 54.90
C LYS A 425 20.75 -27.30 55.52
N THR A 426 20.35 -27.89 56.65
CA THR A 426 21.07 -29.00 57.27
C THR A 426 20.54 -30.34 56.77
N CYS A 427 21.41 -31.35 56.78
CA CYS A 427 21.06 -32.71 56.37
C CYS A 427 20.64 -33.52 57.58
N ASN A 428 19.65 -34.41 57.44
CA ASN A 428 19.40 -35.39 58.48
C ASN A 428 20.61 -36.33 58.53
N LYS A 429 21.12 -36.58 59.74
CA LYS A 429 22.06 -37.69 59.94
C LYS A 429 21.19 -38.92 60.03
N CYS A 430 21.39 -39.86 59.12
CA CYS A 430 20.47 -40.96 58.80
C CYS A 430 19.78 -41.50 60.07
N SER A 431 18.45 -41.44 60.11
CA SER A 431 17.66 -42.13 61.13
C SER A 431 18.07 -43.59 61.13
N THR A 432 18.66 -44.05 62.22
CA THR A 432 19.55 -45.22 62.22
C THR A 432 18.80 -46.54 62.05
N GLY A 433 18.59 -46.95 60.80
CA GLY A 433 18.23 -48.31 60.42
C GLY A 433 19.39 -49.28 60.68
N TYR A 434 19.58 -49.68 61.94
CA TYR A 434 20.57 -50.68 62.33
C TYR A 434 20.25 -52.03 61.68
N ILE A 435 21.27 -52.74 61.18
CA ILE A 435 21.12 -54.04 60.48
C ILE A 435 21.91 -55.17 61.15
N ASP A 436 21.61 -56.41 60.76
CA ASP A 436 22.46 -57.58 61.03
C ASP A 436 23.07 -58.07 59.71
N LEU A 437 24.38 -57.88 59.54
CA LEU A 437 25.12 -58.23 58.31
C LEU A 437 25.96 -59.49 58.54
N VAL A 438 25.79 -60.51 57.69
CA VAL A 438 26.67 -61.69 57.67
C VAL A 438 27.41 -61.76 56.34
N PHE A 439 28.74 -61.68 56.42
CA PHE A 439 29.62 -61.96 55.29
C PHE A 439 29.81 -63.48 55.14
N VAL A 440 29.64 -64.01 53.94
CA VAL A 440 29.87 -65.42 53.60
C VAL A 440 30.95 -65.49 52.51
N ILE A 441 32.20 -65.76 52.90
CA ILE A 441 33.36 -65.65 52.00
C ILE A 441 33.90 -67.01 51.54
N ASP A 442 34.10 -67.16 50.23
CA ASP A 442 34.76 -68.35 49.68
C ASP A 442 36.25 -68.40 50.08
N GLY A 443 36.63 -69.50 50.73
CA GLY A 443 37.98 -69.89 51.08
C GLY A 443 38.50 -71.06 50.24
N SER A 444 37.82 -71.40 49.14
CA SER A 444 38.23 -72.45 48.20
C SER A 444 39.57 -72.16 47.53
N LYS A 445 40.18 -73.21 47.01
CA LYS A 445 41.44 -73.17 46.25
C LYS A 445 41.36 -72.34 44.96
N SER A 446 40.15 -72.07 44.45
CA SER A 446 39.90 -71.26 43.25
C SER A 446 40.45 -69.85 43.43
N VAL A 447 40.04 -69.22 44.54
CA VAL A 447 40.28 -67.82 44.92
C VAL A 447 41.77 -67.46 44.93
N ARG A 448 42.62 -68.37 45.44
CA ARG A 448 44.05 -68.17 45.77
C ARG A 448 44.30 -67.24 46.97
N PRO A 449 45.44 -67.37 47.67
CA PRO A 449 45.74 -66.53 48.84
C PRO A 449 45.76 -65.03 48.54
N GLN A 450 46.27 -64.62 47.36
CA GLN A 450 46.41 -63.20 47.00
C GLN A 450 45.05 -62.49 46.92
N ASN A 451 44.07 -63.13 46.28
CA ASN A 451 42.74 -62.54 46.13
C ASN A 451 41.92 -62.65 47.43
N PHE A 452 42.20 -63.67 48.25
CA PHE A 452 41.58 -63.79 49.58
C PHE A 452 41.95 -62.62 50.50
N GLU A 453 43.16 -62.07 50.39
CA GLU A 453 43.52 -60.82 51.09
C GLU A 453 42.74 -59.60 50.55
N LEU A 454 42.47 -59.52 49.24
CA LEU A 454 41.62 -58.45 48.67
C LEU A 454 40.16 -58.55 49.15
N VAL A 455 39.62 -59.77 49.31
CA VAL A 455 38.31 -59.97 49.97
C VAL A 455 38.34 -59.50 51.42
N LYS A 456 39.42 -59.78 52.18
CA LYS A 456 39.58 -59.28 53.55
C LYS A 456 39.66 -57.74 53.60
N GLU A 457 40.36 -57.11 52.66
CA GLU A 457 40.38 -55.64 52.54
C GLU A 457 39.01 -55.05 52.21
N PHE A 458 38.27 -55.64 51.26
CA PHE A 458 36.91 -55.24 50.94
C PHE A 458 35.96 -55.33 52.14
N VAL A 459 36.00 -56.44 52.91
CA VAL A 459 35.22 -56.60 54.15
C VAL A 459 35.56 -55.50 55.16
N MET A 460 36.84 -55.17 55.33
CA MET A 460 37.27 -54.09 56.22
C MET A 460 36.76 -52.72 55.76
N ASN A 461 36.76 -52.45 54.45
CA ASN A 461 36.29 -51.19 53.89
C ASN A 461 34.77 -50.98 54.10
N ILE A 462 33.95 -52.03 54.02
CA ILE A 462 32.53 -51.96 54.40
C ILE A 462 32.38 -51.75 55.91
N VAL A 463 33.12 -52.49 56.73
CA VAL A 463 33.05 -52.39 58.20
C VAL A 463 33.47 -50.99 58.71
N ASP A 464 34.26 -50.23 57.95
CA ASP A 464 34.56 -48.82 58.23
C ASP A 464 33.46 -47.83 57.83
N SER A 465 32.51 -48.22 56.99
CA SER A 465 31.32 -47.43 56.64
C SER A 465 30.07 -47.76 57.47
N LEU A 466 30.13 -48.73 58.38
CA LEU A 466 29.00 -49.15 59.23
C LEU A 466 29.15 -48.65 60.68
N ASP A 467 28.05 -48.18 61.28
CA ASP A 467 27.99 -47.94 62.73
C ASP A 467 27.91 -49.26 63.49
N VAL A 468 29.05 -49.94 63.60
CA VAL A 468 29.18 -51.16 64.39
C VAL A 468 29.26 -50.81 65.87
N SER A 469 28.16 -50.98 66.60
CA SER A 469 28.09 -50.73 68.05
C SER A 469 27.17 -51.73 68.76
N ALA A 470 27.06 -51.65 70.09
CA ALA A 470 26.22 -52.56 70.88
C ALA A 470 24.73 -52.47 70.51
N HIS A 471 24.24 -51.26 70.21
CA HIS A 471 22.90 -51.01 69.72
C HIS A 471 22.86 -50.87 68.19
N GLY A 472 24.02 -50.62 67.59
CA GLY A 472 24.28 -50.39 66.17
C GLY A 472 24.06 -51.60 65.26
N THR A 473 24.70 -51.54 64.10
CA THR A 473 24.81 -52.67 63.18
C THR A 473 25.66 -53.78 63.80
N HIS A 474 25.18 -55.03 63.76
CA HIS A 474 25.95 -56.20 64.18
C HIS A 474 26.49 -56.90 62.94
N VAL A 475 27.74 -57.40 63.01
CA VAL A 475 28.43 -57.98 61.86
C VAL A 475 29.02 -59.33 62.24
N GLY A 476 28.67 -60.37 61.49
CA GLY A 476 29.24 -61.71 61.57
C GLY A 476 29.98 -62.08 60.29
N LEU A 477 30.87 -63.08 60.36
CA LEU A 477 31.58 -63.59 59.20
C LEU A 477 31.75 -65.11 59.24
N VAL A 478 31.43 -65.72 58.11
CA VAL A 478 31.54 -67.14 57.84
C VAL A 478 32.47 -67.34 56.64
N GLN A 479 33.44 -68.24 56.76
CA GLN A 479 34.27 -68.70 55.64
C GLN A 479 33.86 -70.11 55.25
N TYR A 480 33.79 -70.39 53.95
CA TYR A 480 33.46 -71.73 53.44
C TYR A 480 34.50 -72.29 52.48
N SER A 481 34.43 -73.59 52.23
CA SER A 481 35.18 -74.33 51.20
C SER A 481 34.50 -75.69 51.01
N SER A 482 35.20 -76.83 51.19
CA SER A 482 34.57 -78.15 51.40
C SER A 482 33.99 -78.34 52.81
N ARG A 483 34.03 -77.30 53.65
CA ARG A 483 33.39 -77.19 54.96
C ARG A 483 33.12 -75.72 55.25
N VAL A 484 32.21 -75.43 56.17
CA VAL A 484 31.94 -74.07 56.65
C VAL A 484 32.60 -73.87 58.02
N ARG A 485 33.01 -72.63 58.33
CA ARG A 485 33.52 -72.20 59.65
C ARG A 485 33.02 -70.78 59.93
N THR A 486 32.35 -70.57 61.05
CA THR A 486 32.17 -69.23 61.64
C THR A 486 33.54 -68.70 62.06
N GLU A 487 33.98 -67.55 61.54
CA GLU A 487 35.18 -66.86 62.05
C GLU A 487 34.81 -66.01 63.28
N PHE A 488 33.64 -65.38 63.25
CA PHE A 488 32.98 -64.74 64.39
C PHE A 488 31.47 -64.54 64.12
N PRO A 489 30.58 -64.75 65.10
CA PRO A 489 29.15 -64.50 64.97
C PRO A 489 28.77 -63.04 65.27
N LEU A 490 27.51 -62.68 64.95
CA LEU A 490 26.94 -61.34 65.17
C LEU A 490 27.05 -60.87 66.63
N SER A 491 26.98 -61.81 67.58
CA SER A 491 27.09 -61.56 69.03
C SER A 491 28.48 -61.08 69.48
N GLN A 492 29.56 -61.51 68.82
CA GLN A 492 30.92 -61.47 69.40
C GLN A 492 31.54 -60.06 69.48
N PHE A 493 31.42 -59.25 68.43
CA PHE A 493 32.12 -57.96 68.33
C PHE A 493 31.16 -56.79 68.16
N LYS A 494 31.35 -55.73 68.97
CA LYS A 494 30.50 -54.53 69.01
C LYS A 494 31.27 -53.24 68.74
N ASN A 495 32.33 -53.31 67.92
CA ASN A 495 33.03 -52.16 67.33
C ASN A 495 33.78 -52.56 66.05
N SER A 496 33.92 -51.65 65.08
CA SER A 496 34.61 -51.90 63.80
C SER A 496 36.08 -52.34 63.98
N LYS A 497 36.81 -51.74 64.92
CA LYS A 497 38.26 -51.96 65.10
C LYS A 497 38.58 -53.42 65.42
N ASP A 498 37.84 -54.04 66.32
CA ASP A 498 38.06 -55.44 66.70
C ASP A 498 37.63 -56.39 65.57
N ILE A 499 36.56 -56.07 64.84
CA ILE A 499 36.15 -56.83 63.65
C ILE A 499 37.22 -56.80 62.58
N LYS A 500 37.75 -55.63 62.20
CA LYS A 500 38.86 -55.53 61.23
C LYS A 500 40.11 -56.26 61.73
N THR A 501 40.34 -56.32 63.04
CA THR A 501 41.44 -57.09 63.63
C THR A 501 41.20 -58.60 63.54
N ALA A 502 39.98 -59.08 63.75
CA ALA A 502 39.61 -60.48 63.51
C ALA A 502 39.74 -60.84 62.03
N VAL A 503 39.17 -60.01 61.13
CA VAL A 503 39.21 -60.19 59.66
C VAL A 503 40.64 -60.35 59.15
N LYS A 504 41.60 -59.52 59.59
CA LYS A 504 43.02 -59.64 59.20
C LYS A 504 43.64 -60.99 59.56
N ASN A 505 43.20 -61.62 60.64
CA ASN A 505 43.77 -62.86 61.17
C ASN A 505 43.12 -64.15 60.61
N ILE A 506 42.05 -64.04 59.80
CA ILE A 506 41.37 -65.19 59.18
C ILE A 506 42.36 -66.04 58.37
N GLN A 507 42.26 -67.37 58.53
CA GLN A 507 43.15 -68.35 57.89
C GLN A 507 42.47 -69.05 56.71
N TYR A 508 43.03 -68.88 55.51
CA TYR A 508 42.61 -69.47 54.24
C TYR A 508 42.50 -71.02 54.27
N MET A 509 41.59 -71.62 53.48
CA MET A 509 41.22 -73.04 53.62
C MET A 509 41.66 -74.00 52.49
N GLU A 510 41.86 -73.52 51.25
CA GLU A 510 42.43 -74.27 50.11
C GLU A 510 41.70 -75.57 49.68
N LYS A 511 40.38 -75.69 49.90
CA LYS A 511 39.57 -76.86 49.48
C LYS A 511 38.59 -76.54 48.33
N GLY A 512 37.56 -77.35 48.13
CA GLY A 512 36.51 -77.12 47.12
C GLY A 512 35.55 -75.98 47.50
N THR A 513 34.45 -75.84 46.77
CA THR A 513 33.48 -74.74 46.89
C THR A 513 32.08 -75.31 47.12
N MET A 514 31.57 -75.25 48.35
CA MET A 514 30.23 -75.73 48.74
C MET A 514 29.36 -74.54 49.17
N THR A 515 28.88 -73.77 48.19
CA THR A 515 28.11 -72.53 48.42
C THR A 515 26.72 -72.83 48.98
N GLY A 516 26.08 -73.93 48.57
CA GLY A 516 24.77 -74.35 49.11
C GLY A 516 24.84 -74.64 50.61
N LEU A 517 25.88 -75.37 51.04
CA LEU A 517 26.18 -75.61 52.45
C LEU A 517 26.47 -74.32 53.23
N ALA A 518 27.11 -73.33 52.60
CA ALA A 518 27.39 -72.03 53.21
C ALA A 518 26.13 -71.20 53.42
N LEU A 519 25.24 -71.14 52.41
CA LEU A 519 23.92 -70.52 52.52
C LEU A 519 23.07 -71.20 53.59
N LYS A 520 23.07 -72.55 53.63
CA LYS A 520 22.41 -73.32 54.68
C LYS A 520 22.88 -72.93 56.09
N HIS A 521 24.19 -72.91 56.31
CA HIS A 521 24.78 -72.54 57.59
C HIS A 521 24.47 -71.08 57.97
N MET A 522 24.46 -70.16 57.00
CA MET A 522 24.10 -68.77 57.22
C MET A 522 22.64 -68.62 57.71
N VAL A 523 21.69 -69.35 57.10
CA VAL A 523 20.27 -69.33 57.50
C VAL A 523 20.04 -70.05 58.84
N GLU A 524 20.53 -71.28 58.99
CA GLU A 524 20.22 -72.13 60.16
C GLU A 524 21.00 -71.74 61.42
N GLN A 525 22.21 -71.16 61.28
CA GLN A 525 23.09 -70.86 62.42
C GLN A 525 23.44 -69.37 62.51
N SER A 526 24.03 -68.78 61.47
CA SER A 526 24.58 -67.42 61.57
C SER A 526 23.53 -66.32 61.75
N PHE A 527 22.29 -66.54 61.28
CA PHE A 527 21.13 -65.67 61.53
C PHE A 527 20.19 -66.19 62.65
N SER A 528 20.66 -67.11 63.48
CA SER A 528 19.98 -67.52 64.72
C SER A 528 20.12 -66.48 65.83
N GLU A 529 19.21 -66.52 66.81
CA GLU A 529 19.28 -65.66 68.00
C GLU A 529 20.41 -66.05 68.95
N GLU A 530 20.88 -67.31 68.91
CA GLU A 530 22.01 -67.79 69.72
C GLU A 530 23.34 -67.19 69.23
N GLU A 531 23.52 -67.08 67.91
CA GLU A 531 24.66 -66.37 67.30
C GLU A 531 24.48 -64.84 67.28
N GLY A 532 23.37 -64.33 67.83
CA GLY A 532 23.15 -62.91 68.12
C GLY A 532 22.31 -62.13 67.11
N ALA A 533 21.63 -62.78 66.17
CA ALA A 533 20.71 -62.10 65.26
C ALA A 533 19.44 -61.62 65.97
N ARG A 534 18.92 -60.46 65.57
CA ARG A 534 17.81 -59.75 66.20
C ARG A 534 16.52 -59.96 65.40
N LYS A 535 15.40 -60.24 66.08
CA LYS A 535 14.11 -60.58 65.44
C LYS A 535 13.52 -59.46 64.56
N ASN A 536 13.70 -58.20 64.95
CA ASN A 536 13.04 -57.04 64.33
C ASN A 536 14.04 -56.10 63.62
N VAL A 537 15.08 -56.67 63.03
CA VAL A 537 16.21 -55.97 62.41
C VAL A 537 16.42 -56.53 61.00
N PRO A 538 16.65 -55.69 59.97
CA PRO A 538 16.94 -56.19 58.62
C PRO A 538 18.19 -57.08 58.60
N LYS A 539 18.04 -58.28 58.05
CA LYS A 539 19.12 -59.27 57.92
C LYS A 539 19.69 -59.19 56.50
N ILE A 540 21.00 -59.01 56.37
CA ILE A 540 21.67 -58.90 55.06
C ILE A 540 22.76 -59.97 54.95
N GLY A 541 22.63 -60.88 53.98
CA GLY A 541 23.64 -61.89 53.66
C GLY A 541 24.45 -61.46 52.45
N LEU A 542 25.76 -61.21 52.61
CA LEU A 542 26.65 -60.80 51.52
C LEU A 542 27.65 -61.92 51.19
N VAL A 543 27.46 -62.56 50.03
CA VAL A 543 28.14 -63.80 49.63
C VAL A 543 29.23 -63.52 48.60
N PHE A 544 30.43 -64.06 48.78
CA PHE A 544 31.54 -63.98 47.83
C PHE A 544 31.90 -65.35 47.26
N THR A 545 32.00 -65.46 45.93
CA THR A 545 32.50 -66.66 45.23
C THR A 545 33.38 -66.31 44.03
N ASP A 546 34.39 -67.14 43.73
CA ASP A 546 35.24 -67.05 42.53
C ASP A 546 34.96 -68.19 41.52
N GLY A 547 33.95 -69.03 41.79
CA GLY A 547 33.72 -70.23 41.00
C GLY A 547 32.36 -70.88 41.17
N ARG A 548 32.11 -71.87 40.30
CA ARG A 548 30.90 -72.69 40.32
C ARG A 548 30.80 -73.53 41.59
N SER A 549 29.61 -73.64 42.17
CA SER A 549 29.40 -74.52 43.33
C SER A 549 29.54 -76.01 42.99
N GLN A 550 29.85 -76.82 44.00
CA GLN A 550 29.95 -78.29 43.94
C GLN A 550 28.75 -79.01 44.58
N ASP A 551 27.82 -78.23 45.13
CA ASP A 551 26.54 -78.62 45.73
C ASP A 551 25.38 -77.79 45.13
N ASP A 552 24.14 -78.18 45.43
CA ASP A 552 22.94 -77.45 45.02
C ASP A 552 22.75 -76.17 45.86
N ILE A 553 22.62 -75.04 45.17
CA ILE A 553 22.36 -73.73 45.77
C ILE A 553 20.87 -73.36 45.79
N SER A 554 20.06 -73.91 44.90
CA SER A 554 18.70 -73.41 44.58
C SER A 554 17.79 -73.46 45.81
N GLU A 555 17.82 -74.56 46.57
CA GLU A 555 17.03 -74.69 47.80
C GLU A 555 17.39 -73.61 48.84
N TRP A 556 18.68 -73.36 49.07
CA TRP A 556 19.14 -72.53 50.18
C TRP A 556 19.23 -71.04 49.83
N ALA A 557 19.48 -70.71 48.56
CA ALA A 557 19.26 -69.38 48.01
C ALA A 557 17.80 -68.95 48.17
N LYS A 558 16.86 -69.83 47.78
CA LYS A 558 15.42 -69.58 47.97
C LYS A 558 15.04 -69.46 49.44
N ARG A 559 15.43 -70.42 50.29
CA ARG A 559 15.13 -70.39 51.74
C ARG A 559 15.70 -69.15 52.44
N SER A 560 16.85 -68.63 52.02
CA SER A 560 17.42 -67.38 52.57
C SER A 560 16.48 -66.19 52.34
N LYS A 561 15.97 -66.07 51.10
CA LYS A 561 15.03 -65.01 50.71
C LYS A 561 13.66 -65.18 51.37
N GLU A 562 13.15 -66.40 51.47
CA GLU A 562 11.90 -66.72 52.20
C GLU A 562 12.03 -66.48 53.72
N ALA A 563 13.24 -66.55 54.29
CA ALA A 563 13.52 -66.20 55.69
C ALA A 563 13.65 -64.69 55.95
N GLY A 564 13.41 -63.84 54.94
CA GLY A 564 13.49 -62.38 55.07
C GLY A 564 14.92 -61.83 55.12
N ILE A 565 15.91 -62.57 54.60
CA ILE A 565 17.29 -62.11 54.48
C ILE A 565 17.45 -61.47 53.09
N THR A 566 17.91 -60.22 53.05
CA THR A 566 18.29 -59.56 51.79
C THR A 566 19.62 -60.15 51.34
N MET A 567 19.60 -60.86 50.22
CA MET A 567 20.76 -61.55 49.69
C MET A 567 21.49 -60.70 48.66
N TYR A 568 22.77 -60.46 48.90
CA TYR A 568 23.70 -59.86 47.96
C TYR A 568 24.73 -60.92 47.54
N ALA A 569 24.96 -61.07 46.25
CA ALA A 569 25.90 -62.03 45.67
C ALA A 569 26.99 -61.28 44.89
N VAL A 570 28.25 -61.49 45.25
CA VAL A 570 29.41 -60.92 44.56
C VAL A 570 30.26 -62.04 43.99
N GLY A 571 30.18 -62.19 42.67
CA GLY A 571 31.02 -63.09 41.92
C GLY A 571 32.26 -62.39 41.40
N VAL A 572 33.41 -63.04 41.55
CA VAL A 572 34.66 -62.60 40.93
C VAL A 572 35.15 -63.66 39.95
N GLY A 573 35.97 -63.26 38.98
CA GLY A 573 36.78 -64.16 38.16
C GLY A 573 35.96 -65.19 37.37
N LYS A 574 35.82 -66.40 37.92
CA LYS A 574 35.12 -67.53 37.28
C LYS A 574 33.79 -67.92 37.95
N ALA A 575 33.22 -67.04 38.77
CA ALA A 575 31.84 -67.16 39.20
C ALA A 575 30.87 -67.31 38.01
N VAL A 576 29.79 -68.07 38.20
CA VAL A 576 28.75 -68.27 37.18
C VAL A 576 27.62 -67.28 37.45
N GLU A 577 27.33 -66.41 36.49
CA GLU A 577 26.36 -65.30 36.65
C GLU A 577 24.96 -65.79 37.03
N ASP A 578 24.50 -66.91 36.45
CA ASP A 578 23.23 -67.56 36.82
C ASP A 578 23.20 -67.97 38.30
N GLU A 579 24.31 -68.51 38.83
CA GLU A 579 24.43 -68.92 40.23
C GLU A 579 24.46 -67.72 41.20
N LEU A 580 24.97 -66.56 40.76
CA LEU A 580 24.91 -65.30 41.52
C LEU A 580 23.48 -64.72 41.54
N ASN A 581 22.85 -64.68 40.37
CA ASN A 581 21.50 -64.16 40.18
C ASN A 581 20.46 -65.00 40.93
N GLU A 582 20.67 -66.32 41.03
CA GLU A 582 19.84 -67.21 41.85
C GLU A 582 20.00 -66.95 43.36
N ILE A 583 21.21 -66.61 43.83
CA ILE A 583 21.46 -66.26 45.24
C ILE A 583 20.86 -64.88 45.58
N ALA A 584 21.07 -63.88 44.73
CA ALA A 584 20.69 -62.48 44.95
C ALA A 584 19.19 -62.25 45.18
N SER A 585 18.84 -61.23 45.96
CA SER A 585 17.47 -60.74 46.14
C SER A 585 16.98 -59.93 44.94
N GLU A 586 15.66 -59.80 44.80
CA GLU A 586 15.07 -58.88 43.82
C GLU A 586 15.12 -57.42 44.33
N PRO A 587 15.34 -56.42 43.45
CA PRO A 587 15.66 -56.57 42.03
C PRO A 587 17.12 -57.06 41.85
N VAL A 588 17.33 -58.11 41.04
CA VAL A 588 18.65 -58.77 40.91
C VAL A 588 19.77 -57.79 40.54
N ASN A 589 19.49 -56.77 39.71
CA ASN A 589 20.49 -55.78 39.27
C ASN A 589 20.96 -54.78 40.36
N LYS A 590 20.42 -54.85 41.59
CA LYS A 590 20.92 -54.15 42.79
C LYS A 590 21.67 -55.06 43.77
N HIS A 591 21.62 -56.37 43.54
CA HIS A 591 22.01 -57.38 44.53
C HIS A 591 23.01 -58.41 43.99
N SER A 592 23.06 -58.62 42.69
CA SER A 592 24.04 -59.45 42.00
C SER A 592 25.11 -58.59 41.35
N PHE A 593 26.37 -58.84 41.69
CA PHE A 593 27.53 -58.11 41.17
C PHE A 593 28.53 -59.12 40.63
N TYR A 594 28.88 -59.01 39.35
CA TYR A 594 29.95 -59.79 38.74
C TYR A 594 31.13 -58.87 38.37
N THR A 595 32.36 -59.30 38.66
CA THR A 595 33.58 -58.67 38.13
C THR A 595 34.59 -59.70 37.65
N ALA A 596 35.30 -59.38 36.56
CA ALA A 596 36.38 -60.20 36.04
C ALA A 596 37.65 -60.19 36.93
N ASP A 597 37.80 -59.20 37.83
CA ASP A 597 38.98 -59.07 38.70
C ASP A 597 38.67 -58.39 40.05
N PHE A 598 39.42 -58.77 41.09
CA PHE A 598 39.29 -58.28 42.45
C PHE A 598 39.66 -56.79 42.59
N SER A 599 40.42 -56.22 41.65
CA SER A 599 40.82 -54.81 41.67
C SER A 599 39.66 -53.80 41.59
N THR A 600 38.50 -54.18 41.04
CA THR A 600 37.33 -53.29 40.89
C THR A 600 36.36 -53.36 42.06
N MET A 601 36.57 -54.24 43.05
CA MET A 601 35.64 -54.46 44.16
C MET A 601 35.32 -53.19 44.96
N ASN A 602 36.22 -52.20 44.99
CA ASN A 602 35.95 -50.90 45.63
C ASN A 602 34.72 -50.19 45.07
N LEU A 603 34.35 -50.39 43.79
CA LEU A 603 33.14 -49.82 43.21
C LEU A 603 31.87 -50.49 43.76
N ILE A 604 31.92 -51.82 43.99
CA ILE A 604 30.85 -52.59 44.62
C ILE A 604 30.70 -52.18 46.08
N ALA A 605 31.79 -51.80 46.76
CA ALA A 605 31.74 -51.30 48.13
C ALA A 605 31.00 -49.96 48.25
N GLU A 606 31.10 -49.06 47.26
CA GLU A 606 30.33 -47.82 47.26
C GLU A 606 28.83 -48.07 46.98
N ASP A 607 28.49 -48.87 45.96
CA ASP A 607 27.08 -49.19 45.67
C ASP A 607 26.39 -49.92 46.84
N PHE A 608 27.10 -50.85 47.49
CA PHE A 608 26.58 -51.54 48.66
C PHE A 608 26.29 -50.58 49.83
N LYS A 609 27.15 -49.59 50.10
CA LYS A 609 26.88 -48.56 51.13
C LYS A 609 25.59 -47.79 50.85
N LEU A 610 25.31 -47.47 49.60
CA LEU A 610 24.14 -46.71 49.18
C LEU A 610 22.84 -47.51 49.34
N ASN A 611 22.87 -48.81 49.02
CA ASN A 611 21.67 -49.67 49.02
C ASN A 611 21.36 -50.37 50.37
N ILE A 612 22.15 -50.17 51.42
CA ILE A 612 21.94 -50.79 52.76
C ILE A 612 20.78 -50.16 53.55
N CYS A 613 20.45 -48.88 53.34
CA CYS A 613 19.48 -48.17 54.19
C CYS A 613 18.03 -48.67 53.94
N PRO A 614 17.31 -49.18 54.96
CA PRO A 614 15.96 -49.70 54.78
C PRO A 614 14.93 -48.58 54.62
N GLU A 615 14.09 -48.65 53.58
CA GLU A 615 12.91 -47.79 53.45
C GLU A 615 11.87 -48.13 54.54
N GLU A 616 11.45 -47.14 55.34
CA GLU A 616 10.39 -47.35 56.35
C GLU A 616 9.02 -47.52 55.69
N THR A 617 8.57 -48.78 55.58
CA THR A 617 7.25 -49.13 55.05
C THR A 617 6.11 -48.79 56.02
N LYS A 618 5.68 -47.51 56.03
CA LYS A 618 4.32 -47.09 56.46
C LYS A 618 3.93 -45.67 56.05
N GLY A 619 3.40 -45.54 54.83
CA GLY A 619 2.66 -44.36 54.39
C GLY A 619 1.65 -44.71 53.30
N THR A 620 0.35 -44.65 53.58
CA THR A 620 -0.69 -44.78 52.56
C THR A 620 -0.90 -43.46 51.83
N THR A 621 0.08 -43.06 51.01
CA THR A 621 -0.11 -42.06 49.96
C THR A 621 -0.65 -42.76 48.71
N GLU A 622 -1.64 -42.14 48.07
CA GLU A 622 -2.33 -42.69 46.90
C GLU A 622 -1.35 -42.93 45.74
N THR A 623 -1.59 -43.97 44.96
CA THR A 623 -0.87 -44.24 43.71
C THR A 623 -1.23 -43.19 42.67
N LYS A 624 -0.55 -42.03 42.69
CA LYS A 624 -0.57 -41.11 41.55
C LYS A 624 0.03 -41.83 40.35
N ASN A 625 -0.75 -41.84 39.27
CA ASN A 625 -0.47 -42.62 38.08
C ASN A 625 0.73 -41.99 37.34
N PRO A 626 1.75 -42.76 36.90
CA PRO A 626 2.88 -42.22 36.11
C PRO A 626 2.50 -41.57 34.76
N CYS A 627 1.21 -41.53 34.43
CA CYS A 627 0.66 -40.98 33.19
C CYS A 627 -0.12 -39.66 33.36
N ASP A 628 -0.23 -39.09 34.57
CA ASP A 628 -0.99 -37.85 34.84
C ASP A 628 -0.22 -36.58 34.40
N CYS A 629 0.20 -36.57 33.13
CA CYS A 629 0.94 -35.49 32.48
C CYS A 629 -0.03 -34.41 31.93
N GLU A 630 -0.71 -33.67 32.82
CA GLU A 630 -1.65 -32.61 32.42
C GLU A 630 -1.05 -31.58 31.45
N HIS A 631 0.25 -31.32 31.53
CA HIS A 631 0.98 -30.45 30.59
C HIS A 631 1.10 -31.02 29.17
N LEU A 632 1.18 -32.34 28.97
CA LEU A 632 1.39 -32.94 27.64
C LEU A 632 0.17 -32.82 26.73
N VAL A 633 -1.04 -32.87 27.30
CA VAL A 633 -2.29 -32.66 26.55
C VAL A 633 -2.36 -31.22 26.02
N SER A 634 -1.97 -30.23 26.84
CA SER A 634 -1.89 -28.83 26.40
C SER A 634 -0.85 -28.63 25.29
N PHE A 635 0.29 -29.31 25.39
CA PHE A 635 1.35 -29.24 24.38
C PHE A 635 0.94 -29.90 23.05
N GLN A 636 0.32 -31.10 23.08
CA GLN A 636 -0.21 -31.74 21.88
C GLN A 636 -1.32 -30.93 21.23
N SER A 637 -2.24 -30.35 22.01
CA SER A 637 -3.32 -29.50 21.50
C SER A 637 -2.76 -28.28 20.76
N ASN A 638 -1.81 -27.57 21.38
CA ASN A 638 -1.16 -26.41 20.77
C ASN A 638 -0.31 -26.78 19.55
N ALA A 639 0.39 -27.92 19.58
CA ALA A 639 1.19 -28.40 18.45
C ALA A 639 0.32 -28.81 17.24
N LEU A 640 -0.82 -29.46 17.48
CA LEU A 640 -1.79 -29.80 16.43
C LEU A 640 -2.46 -28.55 15.84
N ALA A 641 -2.81 -27.57 16.67
CA ALA A 641 -3.32 -26.28 16.20
C ALA A 641 -2.29 -25.52 15.36
N ALA A 642 -1.02 -25.51 15.77
CA ALA A 642 0.08 -24.92 15.01
C ALA A 642 0.32 -25.64 13.66
N LEU A 643 0.28 -26.98 13.64
CA LEU A 643 0.40 -27.78 12.42
C LEU A 643 -0.75 -27.54 11.44
N GLY A 644 -1.99 -27.40 11.92
CA GLY A 644 -3.15 -27.03 11.10
C GLY A 644 -3.01 -25.64 10.48
N ASN A 645 -2.61 -24.65 11.28
CA ASN A 645 -2.37 -23.27 10.82
C ASN A 645 -1.21 -23.22 9.79
N LEU A 646 -0.21 -24.09 9.93
CA LEU A 646 0.91 -24.21 9.00
C LEU A 646 0.48 -24.88 7.68
N SER A 647 -0.34 -25.93 7.71
CA SER A 647 -0.81 -26.61 6.49
C SER A 647 -1.78 -25.73 5.68
N GLU A 648 -2.64 -24.95 6.35
CA GLU A 648 -3.53 -23.97 5.70
C GLU A 648 -2.74 -22.86 4.99
N LYS A 649 -1.66 -22.35 5.62
CA LYS A 649 -0.72 -21.42 4.98
C LYS A 649 0.06 -22.05 3.83
N LEU A 650 0.40 -23.33 3.92
CA LEU A 650 1.06 -24.06 2.84
C LEU A 650 0.14 -24.16 1.61
N ALA A 651 -1.14 -24.50 1.81
CA ALA A 651 -2.13 -24.58 0.73
C ALA A 651 -2.35 -23.21 0.05
N GLN A 652 -2.38 -22.11 0.81
CA GLN A 652 -2.46 -20.75 0.24
C GLN A 652 -1.22 -20.37 -0.58
N LEU A 653 -0.03 -20.89 -0.22
CA LEU A 653 1.19 -20.74 -1.00
C LEU A 653 1.17 -21.56 -2.29
N THR A 654 0.70 -22.81 -2.25
CA THR A 654 0.54 -23.65 -3.44
C THR A 654 -0.45 -23.05 -4.45
N ALA A 655 -1.62 -22.59 -4.00
CA ALA A 655 -2.60 -21.93 -4.87
C ALA A 655 -2.03 -20.67 -5.56
N ARG A 656 -1.22 -19.88 -4.83
CA ARG A 656 -0.51 -18.71 -5.39
C ARG A 656 0.57 -19.09 -6.40
N LEU A 657 1.22 -20.24 -6.24
CA LEU A 657 2.18 -20.76 -7.22
C LEU A 657 1.47 -21.20 -8.50
N GLU A 658 0.36 -21.94 -8.40
CA GLU A 658 -0.44 -22.32 -9.58
C GLU A 658 -0.97 -21.10 -10.36
N ASP A 659 -1.42 -20.06 -9.66
CA ASP A 659 -1.88 -18.82 -10.32
C ASP A 659 -0.73 -18.01 -10.94
N LEU A 660 0.49 -18.11 -10.40
CA LEU A 660 1.68 -17.54 -11.03
C LEU A 660 2.11 -18.35 -12.27
N GLU A 661 2.03 -19.68 -12.25
CA GLU A 661 2.30 -20.51 -13.43
C GLU A 661 1.32 -20.21 -14.57
N LYS A 662 0.03 -20.04 -14.28
CA LYS A 662 -1.00 -19.63 -15.27
C LYS A 662 -0.71 -18.25 -15.91
N LEU A 663 0.03 -17.38 -15.21
CA LEU A 663 0.48 -16.06 -15.68
C LEU A 663 1.83 -16.08 -16.44
N VAL A 664 2.50 -17.24 -16.52
CA VAL A 664 3.78 -17.43 -17.25
C VAL A 664 3.60 -18.27 -18.52
N VAL A 665 2.44 -18.91 -18.69
CA VAL A 665 2.10 -19.79 -19.83
C VAL A 665 1.22 -19.08 -20.89
N ASN A 666 0.91 -17.78 -20.70
CA ASN A 666 0.24 -16.89 -21.67
C ASN A 666 1.10 -15.67 -22.00
#